data_AF-A0A2P8FET8-F1
#
_entry.id   AF-A0A2P8FET8-F1
#
_cell.length_a   1.000
_cell.length_b   1.000
_cell.length_c   1.000
_cell.angle_alpha   90.00
_cell.angle_beta   90.00
_cell.angle_gamma   90.00
#
_symmetry.space_group_name_H-M   'P 1'
#
loop_
_entity.id
_entity.type
_entity.pdbx_description
1 polymer ?
#
loop_
_entity_poly.entity_id
_entity_poly.type
_entity_poly.pdbx_seq_one_letter_code
_entity_poly.pdbx_strand_id
1 'polypeptide(L)'
;MSSYSVASGFGWRIHQVLLIRLLGIMILFTVCRILFYFFNQSFFPDVSFASAPRLFLGGLRFDLVAVLYTNILYVFLTLIPVTFKYRPAFQKFLDYLFIITNSIALLGNCADFIYYRFTIKRSTWSVLQEFSHENNMHKLFGGFLVNYWYVALVWVLLVAALVYLTRRWRVGTKPVRPAWQIFLVHSVLMTAAVFLFIGGVKGGFRHSTRPITLSNAGEYVDKPKEMFIVLNTPFCIYKTLKNNDYQRASFFKSEQEMNAVYSPIHYPDPNAPAFRPKNVVILIWESFGKEMVGTFNRDLENGTYKGYTPFVDSLMQHSKVHWYSFANGAKSIEAIPSVLTSIPGIMEPFILTRYTDNKLPSLPEMLQAKGYHTSFFHGAPNGSMGFKAFTNLIGIKDYYGKTKYNNDADYDGIWGIWDEEFLQFWSKKLDTFQQPFMSTLFTVSSHDPYKVPARYQGKFPKGPLPIYECMGYTDYALRRFFDSAKTKPWFKNTLFVITADHSATFAHYPQYQTSVGNFSIPILFYAPGEEMSGGASPSSNGVSPGTDSTRLVQQIDIMPSILGYLHYDKPYFGFGKNVFGNPPLNFAVNYDGAYQWFNGPYVLQFDGRKTVGLYKYQEDKLLKNNLAGRIPEVQGPMELQVKAFIQQYSNRMLDDRLTVTP
;
A
#
# COMPACT_ATOMS: atom_id res chain seq x y z
N MET A 1 -66.77 -24.58 25.76
CA MET A 1 -65.63 -25.20 25.04
C MET A 1 -65.15 -24.23 23.98
N SER A 2 -63.95 -23.68 24.18
CA SER A 2 -62.95 -23.25 23.19
C SER A 2 -62.16 -22.09 23.79
N SER A 3 -61.18 -22.48 24.59
CA SER A 3 -60.17 -21.64 25.21
C SER A 3 -59.22 -21.10 24.14
N TYR A 4 -59.17 -19.78 23.97
CA TYR A 4 -58.06 -19.12 23.30
C TYR A 4 -56.80 -19.31 24.16
N SER A 5 -55.96 -20.23 23.71
CA SER A 5 -54.59 -20.43 24.16
C SER A 5 -53.79 -19.15 23.91
N VAL A 6 -53.59 -18.36 24.96
CA VAL A 6 -52.54 -17.35 25.01
C VAL A 6 -51.23 -18.12 25.16
N ALA A 7 -50.54 -18.36 24.04
CA ALA A 7 -49.17 -18.81 24.07
C ALA A 7 -48.32 -17.76 24.80
N SER A 8 -48.00 -18.04 26.06
CA SER A 8 -47.06 -17.31 26.90
C SER A 8 -45.64 -17.48 26.37
N GLY A 9 -45.33 -16.78 25.28
CA GLY A 9 -43.99 -16.72 24.73
C GLY A 9 -43.05 -15.97 25.67
N PHE A 10 -42.08 -16.70 26.23
CA PHE A 10 -40.94 -16.22 27.03
C PHE A 10 -40.20 -15.08 26.31
N GLY A 11 -40.62 -13.83 26.53
CA GLY A 11 -39.98 -12.66 25.96
C GLY A 11 -38.73 -12.25 26.74
N TRP A 12 -37.59 -12.12 26.09
CA TRP A 12 -36.34 -11.72 26.74
C TRP A 12 -36.37 -10.25 27.14
N ARG A 13 -35.70 -9.89 28.24
CA ARG A 13 -35.55 -8.48 28.63
C ARG A 13 -34.73 -7.75 27.58
N ILE A 14 -35.08 -6.50 27.30
CA ILE A 14 -34.43 -5.68 26.25
C ILE A 14 -32.89 -5.62 26.39
N HIS A 15 -32.36 -5.59 27.62
CA HIS A 15 -30.91 -5.58 27.87
C HIS A 15 -30.25 -6.94 27.64
N GLN A 16 -30.97 -8.04 27.87
CA GLN A 16 -30.47 -9.38 27.53
C GLN A 16 -30.39 -9.54 26.01
N VAL A 17 -31.41 -9.08 25.29
CA VAL A 17 -31.41 -9.06 23.82
C VAL A 17 -30.26 -8.19 23.29
N LEU A 18 -30.03 -7.02 23.88
CA LEU A 18 -28.90 -6.16 23.55
C LEU A 18 -27.57 -6.92 23.69
N LEU A 19 -27.31 -7.53 24.86
CA LEU A 19 -26.08 -8.27 25.12
C LEU A 19 -25.91 -9.47 24.20
N ILE A 20 -26.97 -10.28 24.00
CA ILE A 20 -26.94 -11.45 23.11
C ILE A 20 -26.62 -11.01 21.67
N ARG A 21 -27.20 -9.91 21.20
CA ARG A 21 -26.94 -9.38 19.86
C ARG A 21 -25.51 -8.88 19.71
N LEU A 22 -25.00 -8.12 20.69
CA LEU A 22 -23.61 -7.65 20.70
C LEU A 22 -22.61 -8.82 20.77
N LEU A 23 -22.87 -9.84 21.58
CA LEU A 23 -22.04 -11.05 21.65
C LEU A 23 -22.12 -11.86 20.35
N GLY A 24 -23.30 -11.98 19.74
CA GLY A 24 -23.46 -12.69 18.49
C GLY A 24 -22.72 -12.03 17.33
N ILE A 25 -22.71 -10.69 17.24
CA ILE A 25 -21.90 -10.02 16.22
C ILE A 25 -20.38 -10.14 16.50
N MET A 26 -19.96 -10.16 17.77
CA MET A 26 -18.56 -10.46 18.12
C MET A 26 -18.12 -11.85 17.62
N ILE A 27 -19.00 -12.86 17.71
CA ILE A 27 -18.75 -14.20 17.15
C ILE A 27 -18.61 -14.12 15.63
N LEU A 28 -19.49 -13.41 14.93
CA LEU A 28 -19.40 -13.26 13.47
C LEU A 28 -18.13 -12.51 13.03
N PHE A 29 -17.68 -11.51 13.79
CA PHE A 29 -16.38 -10.84 13.56
C PHE A 29 -15.21 -11.81 13.74
N THR A 30 -15.28 -12.68 14.75
CA THR A 30 -14.26 -13.73 14.98
C THR A 30 -14.24 -14.73 13.82
N VAL A 31 -15.41 -15.13 13.31
CA VAL A 31 -15.52 -15.97 12.10
C VAL A 31 -14.89 -15.26 10.90
N CYS A 32 -15.17 -13.97 10.70
CA CYS A 32 -14.55 -13.19 9.62
C CYS A 32 -13.02 -13.16 9.74
N ARG A 33 -12.48 -13.02 10.95
CA ARG A 33 -11.04 -13.03 11.21
C ARG A 33 -10.38 -14.36 10.88
N ILE A 34 -11.02 -15.47 11.25
CA ILE A 34 -10.57 -16.83 10.91
C ILE A 34 -10.57 -17.00 9.39
N LEU A 35 -11.67 -16.64 8.73
CA LEU A 35 -11.78 -16.71 7.27
C LEU A 35 -10.72 -15.82 6.59
N PHE A 36 -10.52 -14.59 7.06
CA PHE A 36 -9.48 -13.70 6.55
C PHE A 36 -8.10 -14.35 6.58
N TYR A 37 -7.73 -15.00 7.69
CA TYR A 37 -6.46 -15.71 7.80
C TYR A 37 -6.34 -16.81 6.73
N PHE A 38 -7.35 -17.67 6.58
CA PHE A 38 -7.33 -18.74 5.59
C PHE A 38 -7.29 -18.23 4.14
N PHE A 39 -8.00 -17.14 3.84
CA PHE A 39 -7.94 -16.50 2.53
C PHE A 39 -6.57 -15.87 2.23
N ASN A 40 -5.76 -15.56 3.25
CA ASN A 40 -4.51 -14.81 3.10
C ASN A 40 -3.31 -15.54 3.71
N GLN A 41 -3.39 -16.86 3.87
CA GLN A 41 -2.38 -17.65 4.59
C GLN A 41 -0.98 -17.52 3.99
N SER A 42 -0.87 -17.34 2.66
CA SER A 42 0.41 -17.11 1.97
C SER A 42 1.15 -15.87 2.45
N PHE A 43 0.44 -14.86 2.98
CA PHE A 43 1.05 -13.64 3.53
C PHE A 43 1.49 -13.80 4.99
N PHE A 44 1.15 -14.92 5.63
CA PHE A 44 1.39 -15.21 7.04
C PHE A 44 2.01 -16.62 7.24
N PRO A 45 3.13 -16.95 6.54
CA PRO A 45 3.67 -18.32 6.52
C PRO A 45 4.16 -18.81 7.89
N ASP A 46 4.41 -17.91 8.84
CA ASP A 46 4.98 -18.23 10.15
C ASP A 46 3.95 -18.38 11.28
N VAL A 47 2.65 -18.17 10.98
CA VAL A 47 1.60 -18.29 12.00
C VAL A 47 1.43 -19.75 12.38
N SER A 48 1.89 -20.09 13.59
CA SER A 48 1.79 -21.42 14.17
C SER A 48 0.52 -21.58 15.02
N PHE A 49 0.08 -22.82 15.23
CA PHE A 49 -0.99 -23.14 16.18
C PHE A 49 -0.73 -22.62 17.61
N ALA A 50 0.55 -22.49 18.02
CA ALA A 50 0.92 -21.95 19.33
C ALA A 50 0.73 -20.43 19.43
N SER A 51 0.99 -19.70 18.33
CA SER A 51 0.82 -18.24 18.27
C SER A 51 -0.65 -17.81 18.09
N ALA A 52 -1.48 -18.67 17.49
CA ALA A 52 -2.86 -18.35 17.14
C ALA A 52 -3.70 -17.84 18.34
N PRO A 53 -3.73 -18.48 19.53
CA PRO A 53 -4.56 -17.99 20.64
C PRO A 53 -4.26 -16.54 21.02
N ARG A 54 -2.99 -16.11 21.01
CA ARG A 54 -2.58 -14.73 21.33
C ARG A 54 -3.11 -13.75 20.28
N LEU A 55 -3.00 -14.09 18.99
CA LEU A 55 -3.50 -13.27 17.88
C LEU A 55 -5.02 -13.11 17.94
N PHE A 56 -5.76 -14.22 18.11
CA PHE A 56 -7.22 -14.21 18.12
C PHE A 56 -7.80 -13.56 19.40
N LEU A 57 -7.20 -13.81 20.58
CA LEU A 57 -7.61 -13.15 21.83
C LEU A 57 -7.29 -11.65 21.82
N GLY A 58 -6.14 -11.25 21.26
CA GLY A 58 -5.83 -9.85 21.00
C GLY A 58 -6.87 -9.20 20.08
N GLY A 59 -7.27 -9.94 19.05
CA GLY A 59 -8.29 -9.57 18.09
C GLY A 59 -9.63 -9.16 18.69
N LEU A 60 -10.09 -9.89 19.72
CA LEU A 60 -11.36 -9.58 20.40
C LEU A 60 -11.40 -8.15 20.96
N ARG A 61 -10.25 -7.56 21.34
CA ARG A 61 -10.21 -6.16 21.78
C ARG A 61 -10.55 -5.19 20.66
N PHE A 62 -10.04 -5.44 19.46
CA PHE A 62 -10.30 -4.62 18.28
C PHE A 62 -11.71 -4.84 17.74
N ASP A 63 -12.22 -6.09 17.82
CA ASP A 63 -13.60 -6.43 17.46
C ASP A 63 -14.59 -5.71 18.38
N LEU A 64 -14.31 -5.66 19.68
CA LEU A 64 -15.15 -4.95 20.63
C LEU A 64 -15.27 -3.46 20.25
N VAL A 65 -14.16 -2.81 19.93
CA VAL A 65 -14.17 -1.39 19.53
C VAL A 65 -14.99 -1.19 18.24
N ALA A 66 -14.80 -2.04 17.24
CA ALA A 66 -15.57 -1.98 16.00
C ALA A 66 -17.07 -2.20 16.22
N VAL A 67 -17.45 -3.19 17.03
CA VAL A 67 -18.85 -3.50 17.35
C VAL A 67 -19.49 -2.35 18.12
N LEU A 68 -18.78 -1.74 19.08
CA LEU A 68 -19.26 -0.58 19.82
C LEU A 68 -19.52 0.61 18.90
N TYR A 69 -18.58 0.98 18.02
CA TYR A 69 -18.79 2.09 17.07
C TYR A 69 -19.91 1.80 16.07
N THR A 70 -19.94 0.60 15.47
CA THR A 70 -20.96 0.20 14.50
C THR A 70 -22.37 0.24 15.11
N ASN A 71 -22.49 -0.08 16.40
CA ASN A 71 -23.77 -0.20 17.07
C ASN A 71 -24.09 0.96 18.01
N ILE A 72 -23.34 2.08 17.97
CA ILE A 72 -23.51 3.18 18.92
C ILE A 72 -24.95 3.72 18.94
N LEU A 73 -25.56 3.91 17.75
CA LEU A 73 -26.94 4.36 17.61
C LEU A 73 -27.94 3.30 18.09
N TYR A 74 -27.70 2.03 17.78
CA TYR A 74 -28.55 0.93 18.22
C TYR A 74 -28.54 0.78 19.75
N VAL A 75 -27.37 0.82 20.38
CA VAL A 75 -27.18 0.78 21.84
C VAL A 75 -27.91 1.97 22.48
N PHE A 76 -27.70 3.17 21.97
CA PHE A 76 -28.36 4.38 22.46
C PHE A 76 -29.89 4.26 22.42
N LEU A 77 -30.46 3.91 21.26
CA LEU A 77 -31.91 3.80 21.07
C LEU A 77 -32.54 2.63 21.85
N THR A 78 -31.75 1.61 22.18
CA THR A 78 -32.20 0.50 23.03
C THR A 78 -32.23 0.92 24.51
N LEU A 79 -31.27 1.75 24.94
CA LEU A 79 -31.11 2.16 26.34
C LEU A 79 -31.85 3.46 26.70
N ILE A 80 -32.27 4.26 25.72
CA ILE A 80 -32.99 5.52 25.96
C ILE A 80 -34.16 5.34 26.95
N PRO A 81 -34.29 6.21 27.98
CA PRO A 81 -35.16 6.00 29.14
C PRO A 81 -36.66 6.30 28.87
N VAL A 82 -37.16 5.85 27.72
CA VAL A 82 -38.51 6.09 27.21
C VAL A 82 -39.17 4.77 26.81
N THR A 83 -40.50 4.72 26.86
CA THR A 83 -41.25 3.46 26.71
C THR A 83 -41.69 3.15 25.28
N PHE A 84 -41.60 4.10 24.33
CA PHE A 84 -41.99 3.86 22.94
C PHE A 84 -41.17 2.76 22.28
N LYS A 85 -39.97 2.48 22.80
CA LYS A 85 -39.08 1.45 22.28
C LYS A 85 -39.64 0.04 22.32
N TYR A 86 -40.62 -0.24 23.17
CA TYR A 86 -41.30 -1.55 23.22
C TYR A 86 -42.40 -1.70 22.15
N ARG A 87 -42.72 -0.64 21.39
CA ARG A 87 -43.72 -0.72 20.32
C ARG A 87 -43.23 -1.66 19.20
N PRO A 88 -44.08 -2.53 18.63
CA PRO A 88 -43.67 -3.48 17.59
C PRO A 88 -42.99 -2.81 16.38
N ALA A 89 -43.49 -1.65 15.95
CA ALA A 89 -42.89 -0.89 14.87
C ALA A 89 -41.46 -0.41 15.20
N PHE A 90 -41.23 0.06 16.44
CA PHE A 90 -39.90 0.52 16.86
C PHE A 90 -38.92 -0.65 17.04
N GLN A 91 -39.38 -1.80 17.55
CA GLN A 91 -38.57 -3.01 17.61
C GLN A 91 -38.18 -3.49 16.21
N LYS A 92 -39.12 -3.47 15.26
CA LYS A 92 -38.82 -3.78 13.85
C LYS A 92 -37.80 -2.81 13.25
N PHE A 93 -37.91 -1.52 13.56
CA PHE A 93 -36.90 -0.53 13.19
C PHE A 93 -35.53 -0.82 13.80
N LEU A 94 -35.46 -1.12 15.10
CA LEU A 94 -34.21 -1.51 15.77
C LEU A 94 -33.59 -2.77 15.18
N ASP A 95 -34.41 -3.76 14.80
CA ASP A 95 -33.97 -4.96 14.12
C ASP A 95 -33.34 -4.64 12.76
N TYR A 96 -33.99 -3.82 11.93
CA TYR A 96 -33.43 -3.39 10.65
C TYR A 96 -32.18 -2.55 10.83
N LEU A 97 -32.16 -1.61 11.79
CA LEU A 97 -30.98 -0.81 12.09
C LEU A 97 -29.79 -1.72 12.43
N PHE A 98 -29.98 -2.67 13.35
CA PHE A 98 -28.95 -3.62 13.75
C PHE A 98 -28.49 -4.50 12.59
N ILE A 99 -29.42 -5.02 11.78
CA ILE A 99 -29.09 -5.88 10.64
C ILE A 99 -28.31 -5.08 9.59
N ILE A 100 -28.79 -3.91 9.18
CA ILE A 100 -28.20 -3.11 8.10
C ILE A 100 -26.79 -2.63 8.49
N THR A 101 -26.61 -2.03 9.67
CA THR A 101 -25.30 -1.49 10.06
C THR A 101 -24.25 -2.59 10.18
N ASN A 102 -24.60 -3.72 10.79
CA ASN A 102 -23.67 -4.84 10.92
C ASN A 102 -23.48 -5.60 9.60
N SER A 103 -24.46 -5.63 8.69
CA SER A 103 -24.27 -6.21 7.35
C SER A 103 -23.23 -5.43 6.54
N ILE A 104 -23.21 -4.10 6.66
CA ILE A 104 -22.18 -3.24 6.06
C ILE A 104 -20.81 -3.49 6.72
N ALA A 105 -20.75 -3.60 8.06
CA ALA A 105 -19.49 -3.88 8.75
C ALA A 105 -18.92 -5.28 8.42
N LEU A 106 -19.79 -6.28 8.25
CA LEU A 106 -19.40 -7.62 7.77
C LEU A 106 -18.94 -7.57 6.32
N LEU A 107 -19.60 -6.78 5.46
CA LEU A 107 -19.15 -6.57 4.07
C LEU A 107 -17.73 -6.03 4.02
N GLY A 108 -17.40 -5.04 4.86
CA GLY A 108 -16.04 -4.50 4.95
C GLY A 108 -15.00 -5.56 5.31
N ASN A 109 -15.30 -6.44 6.28
CA ASN A 109 -14.42 -7.56 6.61
C ASN A 109 -14.27 -8.57 5.45
N CYS A 110 -15.37 -8.91 4.78
CA CYS A 110 -15.37 -9.84 3.65
C CYS A 110 -14.63 -9.28 2.43
N ALA A 111 -14.76 -7.98 2.17
CA ALA A 111 -14.02 -7.31 1.10
C ALA A 111 -12.51 -7.49 1.28
N ASP A 112 -12.02 -7.34 2.51
CA ASP A 112 -10.60 -7.55 2.85
C ASP A 112 -10.15 -9.02 2.80
N PHE A 113 -11.03 -10.01 2.60
CA PHE A 113 -10.58 -11.38 2.32
C PHE A 113 -9.78 -11.43 1.01
N ILE A 114 -10.13 -10.56 0.06
CA ILE A 114 -9.50 -10.46 -1.25
C ILE A 114 -8.70 -9.18 -1.34
N TYR A 115 -9.26 -8.04 -0.95
CA TYR A 115 -8.63 -6.74 -1.20
C TYR A 115 -7.33 -6.52 -0.42
N TYR A 116 -7.18 -7.15 0.76
CA TYR A 116 -5.92 -7.15 1.52
C TYR A 116 -4.72 -7.62 0.69
N ARG A 117 -4.93 -8.53 -0.26
CA ARG A 117 -3.87 -9.08 -1.10
C ARG A 117 -3.22 -7.99 -1.95
N PHE A 118 -4.00 -7.01 -2.37
CA PHE A 118 -3.60 -5.87 -3.22
C PHE A 118 -3.04 -4.71 -2.41
N THR A 119 -3.41 -4.57 -1.14
CA THR A 119 -2.98 -3.43 -0.31
C THR A 119 -1.91 -3.80 0.71
N ILE A 120 -1.78 -5.08 1.04
CA ILE A 120 -0.93 -5.66 2.09
C ILE A 120 -1.19 -5.03 3.48
N LYS A 121 -2.36 -4.40 3.64
CA LYS A 121 -2.84 -3.80 4.88
C LYS A 121 -4.36 -3.87 4.93
N ARG A 122 -4.94 -3.92 6.14
CA ARG A 122 -6.41 -3.82 6.29
C ARG A 122 -6.91 -2.51 5.70
N SER A 123 -8.08 -2.53 5.06
CA SER A 123 -8.65 -1.33 4.47
C SER A 123 -8.90 -0.26 5.53
N THR A 124 -8.34 0.92 5.28
CA THR A 124 -8.54 2.13 6.06
C THR A 124 -9.47 3.08 5.29
N TRP A 125 -9.76 4.25 5.87
CA TRP A 125 -10.55 5.28 5.20
C TRP A 125 -9.96 5.71 3.84
N SER A 126 -8.63 5.66 3.69
CA SER A 126 -7.95 6.03 2.45
C SER A 126 -8.33 5.13 1.28
N VAL A 127 -8.60 3.84 1.50
CA VAL A 127 -9.09 2.91 0.47
C VAL A 127 -10.44 3.36 -0.09
N LEU A 128 -11.35 3.82 0.75
CA LEU A 128 -12.65 4.33 0.29
C LEU A 128 -12.49 5.60 -0.53
N GLN A 129 -11.53 6.46 -0.16
CA GLN A 129 -11.20 7.66 -0.93
C GLN A 129 -10.55 7.30 -2.27
N GLU A 130 -9.66 6.32 -2.32
CA GLU A 130 -9.03 5.81 -3.55
C GLU A 130 -10.08 5.37 -4.57
N PHE A 131 -11.01 4.49 -4.17
CA PHE A 131 -12.08 4.01 -5.06
C PHE A 131 -13.08 5.10 -5.48
N SER A 132 -13.26 6.16 -4.67
CA SER A 132 -14.17 7.25 -5.02
C SER A 132 -13.71 8.07 -6.24
N HIS A 133 -12.43 7.98 -6.61
CA HIS A 133 -11.86 8.66 -7.78
C HIS A 133 -11.80 7.75 -9.03
N GLU A 134 -12.30 6.52 -8.95
CA GLU A 134 -12.20 5.55 -10.03
C GLU A 134 -13.43 5.58 -10.96
N ASN A 135 -13.20 5.81 -12.26
CA ASN A 135 -14.27 6.01 -13.24
C ASN A 135 -15.03 4.71 -13.56
N ASN A 136 -14.35 3.56 -13.45
CA ASN A 136 -14.91 2.25 -13.83
C ASN A 136 -15.41 1.42 -12.64
N MET A 137 -15.74 2.06 -11.51
CA MET A 137 -16.12 1.40 -10.27
C MET A 137 -17.23 0.34 -10.44
N HIS A 138 -18.23 0.59 -11.29
CA HIS A 138 -19.32 -0.36 -11.54
C HIS A 138 -18.85 -1.67 -12.20
N LYS A 139 -17.91 -1.59 -13.16
CA LYS A 139 -17.31 -2.76 -13.80
C LYS A 139 -16.37 -3.49 -12.85
N LEU A 140 -15.59 -2.76 -12.06
CA LEU A 140 -14.71 -3.34 -11.04
C LEU A 140 -15.53 -4.11 -10.00
N PHE A 141 -16.61 -3.51 -9.50
CA PHE A 141 -17.51 -4.17 -8.55
C PHE A 141 -18.23 -5.38 -9.17
N GLY A 142 -18.73 -5.25 -10.41
CA GLY A 142 -19.35 -6.36 -11.13
C GLY A 142 -18.37 -7.51 -11.40
N GLY A 143 -17.15 -7.20 -11.84
CA GLY A 143 -16.07 -8.16 -12.03
C GLY A 143 -15.67 -8.84 -10.72
N PHE A 144 -15.60 -8.09 -9.62
CA PHE A 144 -15.33 -8.64 -8.29
C PHE A 144 -16.41 -9.63 -7.85
N LEU A 145 -17.70 -9.30 -8.05
CA LEU A 145 -18.80 -10.21 -7.73
C LEU A 145 -18.77 -11.50 -8.56
N VAL A 146 -18.34 -11.42 -9.83
CA VAL A 146 -18.23 -12.60 -10.71
C VAL A 146 -17.01 -13.45 -10.34
N ASN A 147 -15.84 -12.82 -10.26
CA ASN A 147 -14.56 -13.50 -10.01
C ASN A 147 -14.46 -14.04 -8.58
N TYR A 148 -15.10 -13.36 -7.62
CA TYR A 148 -15.06 -13.70 -6.19
C TYR A 148 -16.46 -13.97 -5.63
N TRP A 149 -17.34 -14.59 -6.42
CA TRP A 149 -18.73 -14.89 -6.05
C TRP A 149 -18.86 -15.65 -4.72
N TYR A 150 -17.87 -16.49 -4.39
CA TYR A 150 -17.83 -17.25 -3.14
C TYR A 150 -17.70 -16.33 -1.91
N VAL A 151 -17.05 -15.16 -2.04
CA VAL A 151 -16.98 -14.16 -0.96
C VAL A 151 -18.34 -13.52 -0.75
N ALA A 152 -19.05 -13.21 -1.84
CA ALA A 152 -20.43 -12.71 -1.76
C ALA A 152 -21.35 -13.75 -1.10
N LEU A 153 -21.19 -15.03 -1.42
CA LEU A 153 -21.93 -16.12 -0.75
C LEU A 153 -21.63 -16.17 0.75
N VAL A 154 -20.36 -16.10 1.14
CA VAL A 154 -19.96 -16.05 2.57
C VAL A 154 -20.60 -14.86 3.28
N TRP A 155 -20.59 -13.68 2.66
CA TRP A 155 -21.25 -12.50 3.21
C TRP A 155 -22.77 -12.72 3.39
N VAL A 156 -23.46 -13.28 2.38
CA VAL A 156 -24.88 -13.63 2.47
C VAL A 156 -25.15 -14.60 3.62
N LEU A 157 -24.30 -15.62 3.82
CA LEU A 157 -24.44 -16.57 4.92
C LEU A 157 -24.24 -15.91 6.30
N LEU A 158 -23.26 -15.01 6.43
CA LEU A 158 -23.06 -14.24 7.66
C LEU A 158 -24.25 -13.32 7.97
N VAL A 159 -24.82 -12.67 6.94
CA VAL A 159 -26.04 -11.87 7.08
C VAL A 159 -27.25 -12.75 7.42
N ALA A 160 -27.38 -13.93 6.82
CA ALA A 160 -28.43 -14.88 7.17
C ALA A 160 -28.32 -15.34 8.64
N ALA A 161 -27.10 -15.61 9.12
CA ALA A 161 -26.84 -15.93 10.53
C ALA A 161 -27.19 -14.75 11.45
N LEU A 162 -26.85 -13.51 11.06
CA LEU A 162 -27.23 -12.29 11.78
C LEU A 162 -28.75 -12.10 11.85
N VAL A 163 -29.46 -12.32 10.74
CA VAL A 163 -30.93 -12.26 10.67
C VAL A 163 -31.55 -13.35 11.55
N TYR A 164 -31.02 -14.58 11.50
CA TYR A 164 -31.46 -15.68 12.35
C TYR A 164 -31.30 -15.35 13.82
N LEU A 165 -30.11 -14.87 14.24
CA LEU A 165 -29.84 -14.42 15.61
C LEU A 165 -30.84 -13.34 16.04
N THR A 166 -31.05 -12.33 15.20
CA THR A 166 -31.95 -11.20 15.48
C THR A 166 -33.41 -11.67 15.64
N ARG A 167 -33.85 -12.62 14.81
CA ARG A 167 -35.22 -13.18 14.86
C ARG A 167 -35.42 -14.17 16.00
N ARG A 168 -34.39 -14.92 16.38
CA ARG A 168 -34.44 -15.93 17.46
C ARG A 168 -34.59 -15.31 18.84
N TRP A 169 -34.00 -14.14 19.04
CA TRP A 169 -33.97 -13.42 20.31
C TRP A 169 -34.68 -12.07 20.17
N ARG A 170 -36.01 -12.07 20.41
CA ARG A 170 -36.85 -10.86 20.36
C ARG A 170 -37.13 -10.33 21.76
N VAL A 171 -37.28 -9.01 21.83
CA VAL A 171 -37.66 -8.32 23.05
C VAL A 171 -39.10 -8.69 23.42
N GLY A 172 -39.30 -9.05 24.68
CA GLY A 172 -40.62 -9.33 25.23
C GLY A 172 -41.50 -8.09 25.37
N THR A 173 -42.68 -8.28 25.95
CA THR A 173 -43.60 -7.19 26.25
C THR A 173 -43.00 -6.19 27.26
N LYS A 174 -43.49 -4.95 27.23
CA LYS A 174 -43.10 -3.89 28.17
C LYS A 174 -43.21 -4.41 29.63
N PRO A 175 -42.21 -4.16 30.49
CA PRO A 175 -42.30 -4.55 31.90
C PRO A 175 -43.44 -3.81 32.60
N VAL A 176 -44.18 -4.52 33.46
CA VAL A 176 -45.23 -3.95 34.32
C VAL A 176 -44.57 -3.18 35.47
N ARG A 177 -44.12 -1.95 35.19
CA ARG A 177 -43.52 -1.02 36.16
C ARG A 177 -43.96 0.42 35.87
N PRO A 178 -44.06 1.28 36.89
CA PRO A 178 -44.37 2.70 36.69
C PRO A 178 -43.28 3.38 35.86
N ALA A 179 -43.68 4.37 35.06
CA ALA A 179 -42.82 5.01 34.07
C ALA A 179 -41.54 5.62 34.68
N TRP A 180 -41.62 6.18 35.89
CA TRP A 180 -40.47 6.76 36.59
C TRP A 180 -39.41 5.72 36.97
N GLN A 181 -39.80 4.49 37.34
CA GLN A 181 -38.84 3.41 37.61
C GLN A 181 -38.14 2.95 36.33
N ILE A 182 -38.89 2.85 35.23
CA ILE A 182 -38.32 2.52 33.93
C ILE A 182 -37.33 3.60 33.52
N PHE A 183 -37.69 4.87 33.68
CA PHE A 183 -36.83 6.02 33.39
C PHE A 183 -35.54 5.96 34.21
N LEU A 184 -35.64 5.76 35.53
CA LEU A 184 -34.48 5.72 36.44
C LEU A 184 -33.54 4.55 36.11
N VAL A 185 -34.06 3.33 35.97
CA VAL A 185 -33.24 2.16 35.64
C VAL A 185 -32.51 2.34 34.31
N HIS A 186 -33.20 2.84 33.29
CA HIS A 186 -32.60 3.04 31.97
C HIS A 186 -31.61 4.20 31.94
N SER A 187 -31.83 5.25 32.73
CA SER A 187 -30.86 6.33 32.87
C SER A 187 -29.57 5.82 33.51
N VAL A 188 -29.67 5.02 34.57
CA VAL A 188 -28.51 4.36 35.20
C VAL A 188 -27.80 3.42 34.22
N LEU A 189 -28.55 2.59 33.49
CA LEU A 189 -27.97 1.69 32.49
C LEU A 189 -27.34 2.43 31.31
N MET A 190 -27.91 3.56 30.91
CA MET A 190 -27.35 4.41 29.84
C MET A 190 -26.03 5.04 30.31
N THR A 191 -25.97 5.58 31.53
CA THR A 191 -24.73 6.08 32.12
C THR A 191 -23.68 4.98 32.24
N ALA A 192 -24.07 3.79 32.73
CA ALA A 192 -23.18 2.64 32.80
C ALA A 192 -22.69 2.20 31.42
N ALA A 193 -23.56 2.20 30.40
CA ALA A 193 -23.19 1.87 29.03
C ALA A 193 -22.24 2.89 28.41
N VAL A 194 -22.41 4.19 28.67
CA VAL A 194 -21.46 5.23 28.26
C VAL A 194 -20.10 5.00 28.93
N PHE A 195 -20.08 4.72 30.23
CA PHE A 195 -18.85 4.42 30.96
C PHE A 195 -18.15 3.17 30.39
N LEU A 196 -18.88 2.07 30.18
CA LEU A 196 -18.36 0.85 29.57
C LEU A 196 -17.90 1.06 28.13
N PHE A 197 -18.59 1.89 27.35
CA PHE A 197 -18.20 2.26 26.00
C PHE A 197 -16.85 2.97 26.00
N ILE A 198 -16.67 3.96 26.89
CA ILE A 198 -15.39 4.67 27.05
C ILE A 198 -14.27 3.69 27.45
N GLY A 199 -14.54 2.79 28.41
CA GLY A 199 -13.59 1.76 28.82
C GLY A 199 -13.21 0.80 27.69
N GLY A 200 -14.19 0.34 26.90
CA GLY A 200 -13.99 -0.54 25.76
C GLY A 200 -13.17 0.11 24.66
N VAL A 201 -13.48 1.35 24.29
CA VAL A 201 -12.75 2.14 23.27
C VAL A 201 -11.30 2.45 23.70
N LYS A 202 -11.05 2.61 24.99
CA LYS A 202 -9.71 2.85 25.55
C LYS A 202 -8.93 1.57 25.88
N GLY A 203 -9.57 0.40 25.86
CA GLY A 203 -8.96 -0.85 26.32
C GLY A 203 -8.71 -0.91 27.82
N GLY A 204 -9.35 -0.05 28.61
CA GLY A 204 -9.21 0.03 30.07
C GLY A 204 -9.54 1.41 30.65
N PHE A 205 -9.72 1.47 31.97
CA PHE A 205 -10.16 2.65 32.72
C PHE A 205 -9.02 3.47 33.36
N ARG A 206 -7.74 3.18 33.06
CA ARG A 206 -6.63 3.92 33.65
C ARG A 206 -6.60 5.36 33.10
N HIS A 207 -6.29 6.34 33.95
CA HIS A 207 -6.29 7.77 33.56
C HIS A 207 -5.35 8.10 32.38
N SER A 208 -4.35 7.26 32.15
CA SER A 208 -3.37 7.37 31.05
C SER A 208 -3.72 6.61 29.77
N THR A 209 -4.83 5.86 29.70
CA THR A 209 -5.20 5.12 28.48
C THR A 209 -5.78 6.05 27.42
N ARG A 210 -5.05 6.18 26.31
CA ARG A 210 -5.53 6.78 25.06
C ARG A 210 -6.45 5.78 24.34
N PRO A 211 -7.37 6.24 23.47
CA PRO A 211 -8.16 5.34 22.63
C PRO A 211 -7.27 4.36 21.86
N ILE A 212 -7.64 3.08 21.79
CA ILE A 212 -6.86 2.05 21.09
C ILE A 212 -6.58 2.49 19.66
N THR A 213 -5.34 2.33 19.20
CA THR A 213 -4.86 2.65 17.85
C THR A 213 -4.46 1.39 17.09
N LEU A 214 -4.23 1.49 15.78
CA LEU A 214 -3.81 0.33 14.96
C LEU A 214 -2.48 -0.26 15.47
N SER A 215 -1.54 0.58 15.93
CA SER A 215 -0.24 0.12 16.43
C SER A 215 -0.32 -0.73 17.70
N ASN A 216 -1.41 -0.61 18.48
CA ASN A 216 -1.60 -1.47 19.66
C ASN A 216 -1.77 -2.95 19.29
N ALA A 217 -2.08 -3.28 18.03
CA ALA A 217 -2.09 -4.67 17.57
C ALA A 217 -0.70 -5.31 17.69
N GLY A 218 0.37 -4.51 17.65
CA GLY A 218 1.76 -4.93 17.84
C GLY A 218 2.03 -5.63 19.18
N GLU A 219 1.20 -5.41 20.21
CA GLU A 219 1.34 -6.07 21.51
C GLU A 219 1.02 -7.58 21.47
N TYR A 220 0.32 -8.04 20.43
CA TYR A 220 -0.19 -9.41 20.31
C TYR A 220 0.57 -10.28 19.32
N VAL A 221 1.56 -9.72 18.65
CA VAL A 221 2.24 -10.37 17.52
C VAL A 221 3.71 -10.56 17.83
N ASP A 222 4.32 -11.51 17.11
CA ASP A 222 5.77 -11.70 17.11
C ASP A 222 6.40 -11.07 15.85
N LYS A 223 5.63 -10.99 14.75
CA LYS A 223 6.02 -10.28 13.53
C LYS A 223 5.04 -9.14 13.20
N PRO A 224 5.50 -7.96 12.76
CA PRO A 224 4.62 -6.81 12.45
C PRO A 224 3.49 -7.11 11.47
N LYS A 225 3.77 -7.91 10.43
CA LYS A 225 2.78 -8.28 9.41
C LYS A 225 1.57 -9.00 10.01
N GLU A 226 1.74 -9.76 11.09
CA GLU A 226 0.65 -10.47 11.79
C GLU A 226 -0.37 -9.51 12.44
N MET A 227 -0.03 -8.22 12.60
CA MET A 227 -0.95 -7.22 13.15
C MET A 227 -2.25 -7.14 12.33
N PHE A 228 -2.18 -7.39 11.03
CA PHE A 228 -3.36 -7.38 10.16
C PHE A 228 -4.31 -8.56 10.40
N ILE A 229 -3.84 -9.65 11.02
CA ILE A 229 -4.71 -10.71 11.55
C ILE A 229 -5.44 -10.23 12.81
N VAL A 230 -4.76 -9.46 13.67
CA VAL A 230 -5.28 -8.90 14.93
C VAL A 230 -6.25 -7.72 14.71
N LEU A 231 -6.10 -7.00 13.60
CA LEU A 231 -7.01 -5.93 13.21
C LEU A 231 -8.24 -6.48 12.45
N ASN A 232 -9.35 -5.73 12.50
CA ASN A 232 -10.52 -5.92 11.64
C ASN A 232 -10.80 -4.65 10.84
N THR A 233 -11.43 -4.81 9.69
CA THR A 233 -11.59 -3.72 8.71
C THR A 233 -12.46 -2.56 9.23
N PRO A 234 -13.64 -2.79 9.86
CA PRO A 234 -14.42 -1.69 10.44
C PRO A 234 -13.63 -0.88 11.47
N PHE A 235 -12.86 -1.53 12.35
CA PHE A 235 -11.98 -0.83 13.30
C PHE A 235 -10.98 0.07 12.57
N CYS A 236 -10.28 -0.46 11.56
CA CYS A 236 -9.31 0.29 10.77
C CYS A 236 -9.95 1.53 10.12
N ILE A 237 -11.12 1.39 9.50
CA ILE A 237 -11.89 2.50 8.92
C ILE A 237 -12.23 3.54 9.99
N TYR A 238 -12.88 3.13 11.10
CA TYR A 238 -13.30 4.08 12.13
C TYR A 238 -12.14 4.87 12.74
N LYS A 239 -10.99 4.22 12.92
CA LYS A 239 -9.81 4.85 13.50
C LYS A 239 -9.07 5.77 12.54
N THR A 240 -9.28 5.64 11.23
CA THR A 240 -8.65 6.45 10.18
C THR A 240 -9.57 7.51 9.58
N LEU A 241 -10.87 7.53 9.94
CA LEU A 241 -11.84 8.56 9.52
C LEU A 241 -11.39 10.01 9.80
N LYS A 242 -10.61 10.24 10.86
CA LYS A 242 -10.17 11.59 11.30
C LYS A 242 -8.67 11.70 11.56
N ASN A 243 -7.92 10.59 11.59
CA ASN A 243 -6.54 10.55 12.07
C ASN A 243 -5.58 10.01 11.00
N ASN A 244 -5.45 10.76 9.90
CA ASN A 244 -4.36 10.55 8.94
C ASN A 244 -3.25 11.61 9.09
N ASP A 245 -3.27 12.39 10.17
CA ASP A 245 -2.24 13.40 10.42
C ASP A 245 -0.97 12.72 10.95
N TYR A 246 0.18 13.10 10.40
CA TYR A 246 1.47 12.65 10.91
C TYR A 246 1.65 13.14 12.35
N GLN A 247 2.26 12.30 13.19
CA GLN A 247 2.61 12.71 14.55
C GLN A 247 4.00 13.33 14.52
N ARG A 248 4.13 14.52 15.11
CA ARG A 248 5.43 15.15 15.30
C ARG A 248 6.32 14.22 16.13
N ALA A 249 7.49 13.88 15.58
CA ALA A 249 8.46 13.03 16.25
C ALA A 249 9.56 13.88 16.90
N SER A 250 10.09 13.39 18.02
CA SER A 250 11.12 14.07 18.83
C SER A 250 12.07 13.04 19.44
N PHE A 251 12.83 12.35 18.58
CA PHE A 251 13.87 11.39 18.98
C PHE A 251 15.23 12.05 19.24
N PHE A 252 15.51 13.19 18.60
CA PHE A 252 16.78 13.93 18.69
C PHE A 252 16.61 15.23 19.44
N LYS A 253 17.67 15.69 20.13
CA LYS A 253 17.64 16.95 20.91
C LYS A 253 17.71 18.19 20.02
N SER A 254 18.32 18.06 18.84
CA SER A 254 18.50 19.15 17.88
C SER A 254 18.41 18.67 16.43
N GLU A 255 18.12 19.60 15.51
CA GLU A 255 18.14 19.32 14.07
C GLU A 255 19.54 19.00 13.56
N GLN A 256 20.59 19.56 14.16
CA GLN A 256 21.99 19.27 13.82
C GLN A 256 22.36 17.81 14.11
N GLU A 257 21.97 17.29 15.29
CA GLU A 257 22.19 15.90 15.67
C GLU A 257 21.46 14.93 14.73
N MET A 258 20.21 15.25 14.38
CA MET A 258 19.42 14.49 13.41
C MET A 258 20.05 14.52 12.00
N ASN A 259 20.45 15.70 11.53
CA ASN A 259 21.04 15.89 10.19
C ASN A 259 22.40 15.20 10.05
N ALA A 260 23.16 15.07 11.15
CA ALA A 260 24.41 14.31 11.17
C ALA A 260 24.20 12.81 10.94
N VAL A 261 23.03 12.28 11.31
CA VAL A 261 22.64 10.89 11.04
C VAL A 261 22.02 10.74 9.66
N TYR A 262 21.07 11.62 9.33
CA TYR A 262 20.35 11.58 8.06
C TYR A 262 19.78 12.97 7.69
N SER A 263 20.12 13.43 6.49
CA SER A 263 19.61 14.67 5.90
C SER A 263 19.03 14.38 4.51
N PRO A 264 17.80 14.83 4.22
CA PRO A 264 17.21 14.75 2.88
C PRO A 264 17.61 15.93 1.96
N ILE A 265 18.53 16.80 2.40
CA ILE A 265 19.02 17.92 1.59
C ILE A 265 20.28 17.50 0.85
N HIS A 266 20.23 17.60 -0.47
CA HIS A 266 21.34 17.28 -1.37
C HIS A 266 21.96 18.56 -1.87
N TYR A 267 23.28 18.63 -1.82
CA TYR A 267 24.08 19.73 -2.35
C TYR A 267 24.85 19.25 -3.58
N PRO A 268 24.96 20.08 -4.63
CA PRO A 268 25.80 19.76 -5.77
C PRO A 268 27.27 19.67 -5.32
N ASP A 269 28.03 18.75 -5.91
CA ASP A 269 29.48 18.72 -5.74
C ASP A 269 30.07 19.99 -6.37
N PRO A 270 30.80 20.84 -5.62
CA PRO A 270 31.41 22.05 -6.16
C PRO A 270 32.38 21.80 -7.32
N ASN A 271 32.91 20.58 -7.44
CA ASN A 271 33.82 20.17 -8.50
C ASN A 271 33.13 19.37 -9.61
N ALA A 272 31.80 19.23 -9.58
CA ALA A 272 31.07 18.53 -10.63
C ALA A 272 31.26 19.23 -11.99
N PRO A 273 31.34 18.46 -13.10
CA PRO A 273 31.32 19.05 -14.43
C PRO A 273 30.03 19.82 -14.67
N ALA A 274 30.02 20.64 -15.73
CA ALA A 274 28.82 21.36 -16.15
C ALA A 274 27.61 20.43 -16.35
N PHE A 275 26.42 21.01 -16.23
CA PHE A 275 25.15 20.33 -16.45
C PHE A 275 25.17 19.57 -17.79
N ARG A 276 24.72 18.32 -17.75
CA ARG A 276 24.78 17.37 -18.85
C ARG A 276 23.39 17.18 -19.45
N PRO A 277 23.05 17.79 -20.60
CA PRO A 277 21.71 17.73 -21.18
C PRO A 277 21.45 16.40 -21.92
N LYS A 278 21.03 15.37 -21.19
CA LYS A 278 20.54 14.08 -21.74
C LYS A 278 19.02 14.03 -21.66
N ASN A 279 18.38 13.37 -22.62
CA ASN A 279 16.97 13.03 -22.43
C ASN A 279 16.84 12.03 -21.28
N VAL A 280 15.70 12.05 -20.61
CA VAL A 280 15.37 11.12 -19.52
C VAL A 280 14.07 10.41 -19.86
N VAL A 281 14.10 9.09 -19.94
CA VAL A 281 12.94 8.25 -20.24
C VAL A 281 12.72 7.30 -19.06
N ILE A 282 11.62 7.46 -18.34
CA ILE A 282 11.31 6.67 -17.15
C ILE A 282 10.12 5.75 -17.47
N LEU A 283 10.31 4.45 -17.34
CA LEU A 283 9.25 3.46 -17.43
C LEU A 283 8.94 2.92 -16.04
N ILE A 284 7.72 3.14 -15.58
CA ILE A 284 7.15 2.52 -14.39
C ILE A 284 6.24 1.39 -14.86
N TRP A 285 6.62 0.16 -14.53
CA TRP A 285 5.91 -1.05 -14.93
C TRP A 285 5.03 -1.56 -13.79
N GLU A 286 3.72 -1.56 -14.03
CA GLU A 286 2.68 -2.09 -13.14
C GLU A 286 2.99 -3.52 -12.64
N SER A 287 3.03 -3.70 -11.32
CA SER A 287 3.17 -4.98 -10.61
C SER A 287 4.45 -5.77 -10.95
N PHE A 288 5.51 -5.13 -11.44
CA PHE A 288 6.73 -5.79 -11.94
C PHE A 288 7.71 -6.22 -10.82
N GLY A 289 7.34 -7.27 -10.08
CA GLY A 289 8.20 -7.87 -9.04
C GLY A 289 9.40 -8.65 -9.59
N LYS A 290 10.50 -8.74 -8.82
CA LYS A 290 11.71 -9.49 -9.21
C LYS A 290 11.49 -10.96 -9.49
N GLU A 291 10.45 -11.58 -8.93
CA GLU A 291 10.05 -12.97 -9.23
C GLU A 291 9.97 -13.24 -10.74
N MET A 292 9.51 -12.25 -11.53
CA MET A 292 9.25 -12.41 -12.96
C MET A 292 10.51 -12.39 -13.85
N VAL A 293 11.68 -12.08 -13.28
CA VAL A 293 12.93 -11.85 -14.01
C VAL A 293 13.88 -13.01 -13.78
N GLY A 294 14.33 -13.68 -14.84
CA GLY A 294 15.16 -14.88 -14.74
C GLY A 294 16.50 -14.60 -14.07
N THR A 295 17.12 -13.46 -14.38
CA THR A 295 18.45 -13.07 -13.91
C THR A 295 18.53 -12.98 -12.38
N PHE A 296 17.48 -12.52 -11.70
CA PHE A 296 17.45 -12.43 -10.23
C PHE A 296 17.23 -13.79 -9.53
N ASN A 297 16.86 -14.83 -10.28
CA ASN A 297 16.27 -16.06 -9.75
C ASN A 297 16.92 -17.33 -10.29
N ARG A 298 18.20 -17.26 -10.66
CA ARG A 298 18.94 -18.42 -11.20
C ARG A 298 19.10 -19.57 -10.21
N ASP A 299 18.81 -19.34 -8.93
CA ASP A 299 18.80 -20.37 -7.88
C ASP A 299 17.45 -21.09 -7.74
N LEU A 300 16.38 -20.57 -8.35
CA LEU A 300 15.06 -21.20 -8.32
C LEU A 300 15.01 -22.45 -9.21
N GLU A 301 14.12 -23.39 -8.83
CA GLU A 301 13.85 -24.63 -9.57
C GLU A 301 15.12 -25.41 -9.91
N ASN A 302 16.03 -25.53 -8.94
CA ASN A 302 17.34 -26.19 -9.08
C ASN A 302 18.16 -25.66 -10.27
N GLY A 303 18.07 -24.35 -10.55
CA GLY A 303 18.80 -23.71 -11.64
C GLY A 303 18.10 -23.71 -12.99
N THR A 304 16.86 -24.21 -13.08
CA THR A 304 16.12 -24.31 -14.34
C THR A 304 15.17 -23.14 -14.59
N TYR A 305 14.92 -22.30 -13.58
CA TYR A 305 14.01 -21.16 -13.71
C TYR A 305 14.54 -20.11 -14.70
N LYS A 306 13.69 -19.73 -15.67
CA LYS A 306 14.05 -18.77 -16.74
C LYS A 306 13.38 -17.40 -16.60
N GLY A 307 12.40 -17.26 -15.70
CA GLY A 307 11.56 -16.06 -15.62
C GLY A 307 10.57 -15.93 -16.79
N TYR A 308 9.90 -14.78 -16.83
CA TYR A 308 8.82 -14.45 -17.77
C TYR A 308 9.11 -13.17 -18.57
N THR A 309 10.30 -12.58 -18.40
CA THR A 309 10.69 -11.29 -19.01
C THR A 309 12.03 -11.38 -19.76
N PRO A 310 12.12 -12.21 -20.82
CA PRO A 310 13.36 -12.47 -21.53
C PRO A 310 13.98 -11.21 -22.18
N PHE A 311 13.18 -10.22 -22.58
CA PHE A 311 13.74 -8.96 -23.08
C PHE A 311 14.39 -8.16 -21.95
N VAL A 312 13.74 -8.03 -20.79
CA VAL A 312 14.39 -7.41 -19.62
C VAL A 312 15.68 -8.13 -19.24
N ASP A 313 15.67 -9.46 -19.22
CA ASP A 313 16.89 -10.25 -18.96
C ASP A 313 18.02 -9.91 -19.95
N SER A 314 17.71 -9.69 -21.23
CA SER A 314 18.70 -9.23 -22.21
C SER A 314 19.14 -7.79 -21.96
N LEU A 315 18.22 -6.89 -21.62
CA LEU A 315 18.51 -5.48 -21.38
C LEU A 315 19.37 -5.28 -20.13
N MET A 316 19.22 -6.13 -19.12
CA MET A 316 20.05 -6.12 -17.92
C MET A 316 21.54 -6.31 -18.22
N GLN A 317 21.91 -7.04 -19.29
CA GLN A 317 23.32 -7.21 -19.70
C GLN A 317 23.95 -5.91 -20.20
N HIS A 318 23.10 -4.96 -20.60
CA HIS A 318 23.44 -3.66 -21.15
C HIS A 318 23.19 -2.51 -20.16
N SER A 319 22.71 -2.83 -18.96
CA SER A 319 22.27 -1.85 -17.97
C SER A 319 23.15 -1.87 -16.73
N LYS A 320 23.15 -0.76 -15.99
CA LYS A 320 23.53 -0.78 -14.59
C LYS A 320 22.37 -1.39 -13.79
N VAL A 321 22.61 -2.59 -13.26
CA VAL A 321 21.63 -3.38 -12.51
C VAL A 321 21.93 -3.28 -11.02
N HIS A 322 20.93 -2.95 -10.21
CA HIS A 322 21.06 -2.98 -8.76
C HIS A 322 20.39 -4.23 -8.18
N TRP A 323 21.20 -5.09 -7.55
CA TRP A 323 20.74 -6.39 -7.07
C TRP A 323 19.72 -6.27 -5.93
N TYR A 324 19.99 -5.38 -4.99
CA TYR A 324 19.12 -5.07 -3.86
C TYR A 324 18.37 -3.77 -4.13
N SER A 325 17.17 -3.92 -4.66
CA SER A 325 16.31 -2.83 -5.15
C SER A 325 14.87 -3.05 -4.68
N PHE A 326 14.24 -1.98 -4.18
CA PHE A 326 12.98 -2.05 -3.44
C PHE A 326 11.98 -0.96 -3.82
N ALA A 327 10.70 -1.30 -3.75
CA ALA A 327 9.60 -0.36 -3.80
C ALA A 327 9.50 0.37 -2.47
N ASN A 328 9.05 1.63 -2.52
CA ASN A 328 8.76 2.43 -1.35
C ASN A 328 7.29 2.37 -0.93
N GLY A 329 6.48 1.60 -1.65
CA GLY A 329 5.06 1.38 -1.40
C GLY A 329 4.60 0.02 -1.94
N ALA A 330 3.37 -0.32 -1.60
CA ALA A 330 2.69 -1.55 -2.00
C ALA A 330 1.60 -1.30 -3.07
N LYS A 331 1.38 -0.05 -3.46
CA LYS A 331 0.33 0.37 -4.39
C LYS A 331 0.85 1.30 -5.49
N SER A 332 0.22 1.26 -6.66
CA SER A 332 0.55 2.08 -7.83
C SER A 332 0.59 3.59 -7.52
N ILE A 333 -0.34 4.07 -6.69
CA ILE A 333 -0.44 5.47 -6.25
C ILE A 333 0.74 5.99 -5.43
N GLU A 334 1.60 5.10 -4.93
CA GLU A 334 2.79 5.45 -4.14
C GLU A 334 4.03 5.60 -5.02
N ALA A 335 4.02 5.02 -6.22
CA ALA A 335 5.19 5.00 -7.10
C ALA A 335 5.51 6.37 -7.72
N ILE A 336 4.50 7.12 -8.19
CA ILE A 336 4.76 8.41 -8.85
C ILE A 336 5.42 9.43 -7.88
N PRO A 337 4.90 9.64 -6.65
CA PRO A 337 5.62 10.45 -5.65
C PRO A 337 7.01 9.91 -5.33
N SER A 338 7.15 8.58 -5.21
CA SER A 338 8.45 7.99 -4.90
C SER A 338 9.47 8.28 -6.00
N VAL A 339 9.12 8.03 -7.26
CA VAL A 339 10.01 8.13 -8.41
C VAL A 339 10.29 9.59 -8.82
N LEU A 340 9.27 10.46 -8.83
CA LEU A 340 9.36 11.80 -9.40
C LEU A 340 9.57 12.92 -8.38
N THR A 341 9.28 12.67 -7.11
CA THR A 341 9.45 13.64 -6.02
C THR A 341 10.30 13.10 -4.87
N SER A 342 10.80 11.87 -4.95
CA SER A 342 11.59 11.26 -3.87
C SER A 342 10.84 11.22 -2.53
N ILE A 343 9.50 11.12 -2.55
CA ILE A 343 8.65 11.00 -1.35
C ILE A 343 8.10 9.57 -1.26
N PRO A 344 8.49 8.78 -0.24
CA PRO A 344 8.05 7.39 -0.11
C PRO A 344 6.62 7.27 0.43
N GLY A 345 5.97 6.14 0.17
CA GLY A 345 4.73 5.74 0.83
C GLY A 345 4.99 5.23 2.24
N ILE A 346 4.67 6.03 3.26
CA ILE A 346 4.83 5.64 4.67
C ILE A 346 3.47 5.64 5.35
N MET A 347 3.02 4.45 5.78
CA MET A 347 1.72 4.17 6.41
C MET A 347 0.51 4.40 5.50
N GLU A 348 0.40 5.59 4.90
CA GLU A 348 -0.62 5.97 3.95
C GLU A 348 0.00 6.48 2.65
N PRO A 349 -0.61 6.20 1.48
CA PRO A 349 -0.16 6.74 0.21
C PRO A 349 -0.13 8.26 0.25
N PHE A 350 1.01 8.85 -0.13
CA PHE A 350 1.23 10.29 -0.04
C PHE A 350 0.11 11.11 -0.72
N ILE A 351 -0.33 10.68 -1.91
CA ILE A 351 -1.34 11.40 -2.69
C ILE A 351 -2.74 11.43 -2.06
N LEU A 352 -3.00 10.56 -1.07
CA LEU A 352 -4.26 10.51 -0.32
C LEU A 352 -4.18 11.30 1.01
N THR A 353 -3.01 11.85 1.31
CA THR A 353 -2.82 12.69 2.50
C THR A 353 -3.17 14.14 2.19
N ARG A 354 -3.43 14.93 3.23
CA ARG A 354 -3.62 16.39 3.13
C ARG A 354 -2.33 17.16 2.82
N TYR A 355 -1.17 16.49 2.83
CA TYR A 355 0.14 17.12 2.63
C TYR A 355 0.52 17.21 1.16
N THR A 356 -0.35 16.80 0.25
CA THR A 356 -0.21 17.05 -1.20
C THR A 356 -0.25 18.54 -1.55
N ASP A 357 -0.82 19.37 -0.67
CA ASP A 357 -0.83 20.83 -0.78
C ASP A 357 0.49 21.49 -0.35
N ASN A 358 1.44 20.72 0.21
CA ASN A 358 2.78 21.22 0.53
C ASN A 358 3.54 21.59 -0.74
N LYS A 359 4.56 22.44 -0.61
CA LYS A 359 5.50 22.69 -1.70
C LYS A 359 6.37 21.46 -1.91
N LEU A 360 6.17 20.76 -3.02
CA LEU A 360 6.83 19.49 -3.30
C LEU A 360 8.19 19.68 -3.99
N PRO A 361 9.18 18.81 -3.71
CA PRO A 361 10.31 18.63 -4.61
C PRO A 361 9.79 18.04 -5.92
N SER A 362 10.25 18.53 -7.07
CA SER A 362 9.75 18.06 -8.36
C SER A 362 10.89 17.90 -9.37
N LEU A 363 11.19 16.66 -9.75
CA LEU A 363 12.08 16.36 -10.87
C LEU A 363 11.66 17.09 -12.16
N PRO A 364 10.39 17.04 -12.61
CA PRO A 364 10.00 17.73 -13.83
C PRO A 364 10.14 19.26 -13.75
N GLU A 365 9.87 19.91 -12.61
CA GLU A 365 10.09 21.36 -12.48
C GLU A 365 11.58 21.70 -12.51
N MET A 366 12.41 20.93 -11.80
CA MET A 366 13.87 21.11 -11.79
C MET A 366 14.46 21.00 -13.19
N LEU A 367 13.99 20.04 -14.00
CA LEU A 367 14.44 19.88 -15.39
C LEU A 367 13.84 20.92 -16.33
N GLN A 368 12.61 21.38 -16.12
CA GLN A 368 12.03 22.50 -16.88
C GLN A 368 12.82 23.79 -16.68
N ALA A 369 13.32 24.05 -15.46
CA ALA A 369 14.22 25.17 -15.19
C ALA A 369 15.55 25.05 -15.96
N LYS A 370 15.88 23.87 -16.51
CA LYS A 370 17.00 23.60 -17.42
C LYS A 370 16.58 23.49 -18.89
N GLY A 371 15.35 23.89 -19.22
CA GLY A 371 14.83 23.92 -20.59
C GLY A 371 14.22 22.61 -21.10
N TYR A 372 13.93 21.65 -20.22
CA TYR A 372 13.37 20.37 -20.66
C TYR A 372 11.90 20.48 -20.99
N HIS A 373 11.47 19.78 -22.04
CA HIS A 373 10.06 19.40 -22.20
C HIS A 373 9.73 18.24 -21.24
N THR A 374 8.62 18.31 -20.49
CA THR A 374 8.23 17.26 -19.53
C THR A 374 6.88 16.65 -19.86
N SER A 375 6.79 15.33 -19.86
CA SER A 375 5.54 14.64 -20.19
C SER A 375 5.29 13.38 -19.37
N PHE A 376 4.01 13.07 -19.14
CA PHE A 376 3.58 11.84 -18.47
C PHE A 376 2.55 11.09 -19.30
N PHE A 377 2.73 9.78 -19.44
CA PHE A 377 1.91 8.89 -20.24
C PHE A 377 1.29 7.80 -19.36
N HIS A 378 -0.03 7.61 -19.47
CA HIS A 378 -0.72 6.53 -18.77
C HIS A 378 -1.97 6.08 -19.54
N GLY A 379 -2.04 4.80 -19.93
CA GLY A 379 -3.07 4.29 -20.84
C GLY A 379 -4.49 4.29 -20.28
N ALA A 380 -4.69 4.56 -18.99
CA ALA A 380 -5.99 4.55 -18.35
C ALA A 380 -6.86 5.78 -18.71
N PRO A 381 -8.18 5.74 -18.41
CA PRO A 381 -9.04 6.91 -18.48
C PRO A 381 -8.45 8.09 -17.69
N ASN A 382 -8.43 9.28 -18.30
CA ASN A 382 -7.91 10.47 -17.64
C ASN A 382 -8.65 10.70 -16.30
N GLY A 383 -7.89 10.75 -15.20
CA GLY A 383 -8.43 10.87 -13.84
C GLY A 383 -8.29 9.61 -12.98
N SER A 384 -8.15 8.43 -13.61
CA SER A 384 -7.84 7.16 -12.93
C SER A 384 -6.69 7.33 -11.94
N MET A 385 -6.87 6.80 -10.73
CA MET A 385 -5.88 6.84 -9.63
C MET A 385 -5.37 8.25 -9.23
N GLY A 386 -5.99 9.34 -9.71
CA GLY A 386 -5.53 10.70 -9.44
C GLY A 386 -4.21 11.10 -10.12
N PHE A 387 -3.66 10.29 -11.03
CA PHE A 387 -2.34 10.53 -11.63
C PHE A 387 -2.27 11.85 -12.39
N LYS A 388 -3.32 12.21 -13.13
CA LYS A 388 -3.38 13.51 -13.82
C LYS A 388 -3.33 14.69 -12.84
N ALA A 389 -4.03 14.59 -11.71
CA ALA A 389 -4.03 15.66 -10.72
C ALA A 389 -2.64 15.79 -10.08
N PHE A 390 -2.03 14.68 -9.65
CA PHE A 390 -0.70 14.73 -9.05
C PHE A 390 0.39 15.18 -10.02
N THR A 391 0.36 14.71 -11.28
CA THR A 391 1.32 15.14 -12.31
C THR A 391 1.22 16.63 -12.62
N ASN A 392 0.02 17.21 -12.57
CA ASN A 392 -0.16 18.66 -12.65
C ASN A 392 0.45 19.39 -11.44
N LEU A 393 0.27 18.85 -10.22
CA LEU A 393 0.82 19.45 -8.99
C LEU A 393 2.34 19.51 -9.00
N ILE A 394 3.00 18.51 -9.58
CA ILE A 394 4.46 18.49 -9.73
C ILE A 394 4.92 19.16 -11.03
N GLY A 395 4.04 19.83 -11.76
CA GLY A 395 4.41 20.65 -12.92
C GLY A 395 4.75 19.88 -14.20
N ILE A 396 4.28 18.64 -14.40
CA ILE A 396 4.39 18.00 -15.73
C ILE A 396 3.66 18.85 -16.78
N LYS A 397 4.35 19.19 -17.88
CA LYS A 397 3.79 20.06 -18.93
C LYS A 397 2.70 19.38 -19.74
N ASP A 398 2.92 18.14 -20.19
CA ASP A 398 1.98 17.43 -21.05
C ASP A 398 1.58 16.05 -20.50
N TYR A 399 0.28 15.84 -20.34
CA TYR A 399 -0.30 14.55 -19.91
C TYR A 399 -1.00 13.85 -21.08
N TYR A 400 -0.58 12.63 -21.38
CA TYR A 400 -1.14 11.77 -22.42
C TYR A 400 -1.83 10.57 -21.78
N GLY A 401 -3.15 10.63 -21.71
CA GLY A 401 -4.00 9.51 -21.29
C GLY A 401 -4.82 8.93 -22.43
N LYS A 402 -5.76 8.02 -22.11
CA LYS A 402 -6.70 7.43 -23.07
C LYS A 402 -7.37 8.47 -23.98
N THR A 403 -7.74 9.64 -23.45
CA THR A 403 -8.37 10.72 -24.25
C THR A 403 -7.44 11.24 -25.35
N LYS A 404 -6.14 11.39 -25.09
CA LYS A 404 -5.17 11.87 -26.09
C LYS A 404 -4.71 10.77 -27.05
N TYR A 405 -4.78 9.52 -26.61
CA TYR A 405 -4.56 8.35 -27.47
C TYR A 405 -5.66 8.22 -28.54
N ASN A 406 -6.92 8.46 -28.16
CA ASN A 406 -8.08 8.60 -29.05
C ASN A 406 -8.33 7.41 -29.99
N ASN A 407 -8.11 6.19 -29.50
CA ASN A 407 -8.54 4.96 -30.17
C ASN A 407 -9.06 3.95 -29.15
N ASP A 408 -10.38 3.81 -29.08
CA ASP A 408 -11.03 2.92 -28.10
C ASP A 408 -10.99 1.44 -28.51
N ALA A 409 -10.59 1.12 -29.75
CA ALA A 409 -10.43 -0.26 -30.19
C ALA A 409 -9.32 -1.00 -29.41
N ASP A 410 -8.35 -0.26 -28.88
CA ASP A 410 -7.20 -0.81 -28.16
C ASP A 410 -7.39 -0.71 -26.63
N TYR A 411 -8.60 -0.36 -26.17
CA TYR A 411 -8.97 -0.34 -24.76
C TYR A 411 -9.36 -1.75 -24.28
N ASP A 412 -8.80 -2.20 -23.15
CA ASP A 412 -9.10 -3.51 -22.55
C ASP A 412 -10.54 -3.63 -21.99
N GLY A 413 -11.25 -2.51 -21.91
CA GLY A 413 -12.61 -2.41 -21.38
C GLY A 413 -12.70 -2.16 -19.86
N ILE A 414 -11.57 -2.18 -19.15
CA ILE A 414 -11.47 -2.06 -17.69
C ILE A 414 -10.39 -1.02 -17.30
N TRP A 415 -9.11 -1.32 -17.49
CA TRP A 415 -7.99 -0.54 -16.95
C TRP A 415 -7.46 0.52 -17.91
N GLY A 416 -7.20 0.18 -19.17
CA GLY A 416 -6.59 1.13 -20.08
C GLY A 416 -6.27 0.57 -21.46
N ILE A 417 -5.58 1.39 -22.24
CA ILE A 417 -5.04 0.99 -23.54
C ILE A 417 -3.95 -0.07 -23.32
N TRP A 418 -4.01 -1.14 -24.10
CA TRP A 418 -3.04 -2.22 -24.07
C TRP A 418 -1.58 -1.73 -24.19
N ASP A 419 -0.68 -2.36 -23.44
CA ASP A 419 0.70 -1.86 -23.25
C ASP A 419 1.49 -1.78 -24.57
N GLU A 420 1.33 -2.75 -25.49
CA GLU A 420 2.01 -2.70 -26.80
C GLU A 420 1.63 -1.43 -27.56
N GLU A 421 0.34 -1.19 -27.74
CA GLU A 421 -0.19 -0.06 -28.47
C GLU A 421 0.22 1.27 -27.81
N PHE A 422 0.13 1.35 -26.49
CA PHE A 422 0.43 2.56 -25.76
C PHE A 422 1.94 2.89 -25.73
N LEU A 423 2.81 1.88 -25.61
CA LEU A 423 4.25 2.04 -25.72
C LEU A 423 4.68 2.46 -27.14
N GLN A 424 4.03 1.95 -28.19
CA GLN A 424 4.29 2.41 -29.56
C GLN A 424 3.83 3.86 -29.79
N PHE A 425 2.68 4.24 -29.23
CA PHE A 425 2.22 5.63 -29.23
C PHE A 425 3.20 6.55 -28.51
N TRP A 426 3.72 6.12 -27.36
CA TRP A 426 4.73 6.86 -26.61
C TRP A 426 6.00 7.09 -27.43
N SER A 427 6.57 6.03 -28.01
CA SER A 427 7.75 6.13 -28.89
C SER A 427 7.57 7.16 -30.00
N LYS A 428 6.40 7.16 -30.68
CA LYS A 428 6.08 8.12 -31.73
C LYS A 428 5.95 9.56 -31.23
N LYS A 429 5.46 9.76 -30.00
CA LYS A 429 5.35 11.10 -29.41
C LYS A 429 6.69 11.66 -29.00
N LEU A 430 7.60 10.83 -28.49
CA LEU A 430 8.96 11.25 -28.15
C LEU A 430 9.70 11.86 -29.37
N ASP A 431 9.42 11.38 -30.58
CA ASP A 431 9.98 11.95 -31.83
C ASP A 431 9.58 13.41 -32.07
N THR A 432 8.49 13.87 -31.45
CA THR A 432 7.95 15.23 -31.64
C THR A 432 8.44 16.22 -30.59
N PHE A 433 9.12 15.76 -29.54
CA PHE A 433 9.55 16.60 -28.44
C PHE A 433 10.90 17.25 -28.72
N GLN A 434 11.02 18.53 -28.37
CA GLN A 434 12.30 19.22 -28.39
C GLN A 434 13.22 18.61 -27.32
N GLN A 435 14.43 18.24 -27.73
CA GLN A 435 15.47 17.78 -26.82
C GLN A 435 16.15 18.97 -26.12
N PRO A 436 16.57 18.83 -24.85
CA PRO A 436 16.35 17.66 -24.01
C PRO A 436 14.91 17.55 -23.51
N PHE A 437 14.42 16.32 -23.33
CA PHE A 437 13.10 16.07 -22.74
C PHE A 437 13.19 15.07 -21.58
N MET A 438 12.21 15.12 -20.69
CA MET A 438 11.96 14.11 -19.67
C MET A 438 10.55 13.56 -19.86
N SER A 439 10.44 12.25 -20.08
CA SER A 439 9.15 11.61 -20.24
C SER A 439 9.02 10.38 -19.35
N THR A 440 7.89 10.26 -18.69
CA THR A 440 7.54 9.08 -17.90
C THR A 440 6.35 8.36 -18.52
N LEU A 441 6.37 7.02 -18.53
CA LEU A 441 5.21 6.18 -18.84
C LEU A 441 4.93 5.20 -17.70
N PHE A 442 3.65 5.03 -17.40
CA PHE A 442 3.13 4.06 -16.44
C PHE A 442 2.21 3.04 -17.15
N THR A 443 2.60 1.75 -17.17
CA THR A 443 1.87 0.66 -17.87
C THR A 443 0.61 0.21 -17.13
N VAL A 444 -0.28 -0.57 -17.76
CA VAL A 444 -1.59 -0.95 -17.15
C VAL A 444 -1.99 -2.41 -17.33
N SER A 445 -1.35 -3.17 -18.23
CA SER A 445 -1.90 -4.47 -18.66
C SER A 445 -1.74 -5.59 -17.62
N SER A 446 -0.84 -5.45 -16.66
CA SER A 446 -0.55 -6.43 -15.59
C SER A 446 -1.49 -6.36 -14.38
N HIS A 447 -2.73 -5.89 -14.58
CA HIS A 447 -3.73 -5.78 -13.52
C HIS A 447 -4.80 -6.90 -13.59
N ASP A 448 -5.36 -7.31 -12.45
CA ASP A 448 -6.50 -8.26 -12.40
C ASP A 448 -7.65 -7.76 -13.29
N PRO A 449 -8.24 -8.58 -14.19
CA PRO A 449 -8.24 -10.04 -14.23
C PRO A 449 -7.13 -10.69 -15.08
N TYR A 450 -6.00 -10.00 -15.29
CA TYR A 450 -4.80 -10.51 -15.98
C TYR A 450 -5.10 -11.02 -17.39
N LYS A 451 -5.71 -10.15 -18.20
CA LYS A 451 -5.99 -10.42 -19.61
C LYS A 451 -4.86 -9.89 -20.49
N VAL A 452 -4.70 -10.51 -21.63
CA VAL A 452 -3.91 -10.01 -22.76
C VAL A 452 -4.83 -9.79 -23.97
N PRO A 453 -4.44 -8.98 -24.97
CA PRO A 453 -5.23 -8.82 -26.19
C PRO A 453 -5.56 -10.18 -26.82
N ALA A 454 -6.72 -10.31 -27.45
CA ALA A 454 -7.16 -11.59 -28.05
C ALA A 454 -6.11 -12.20 -29.00
N ARG A 455 -5.40 -11.34 -29.76
CA ARG A 455 -4.32 -11.75 -30.67
C ARG A 455 -3.07 -12.32 -29.98
N TYR A 456 -2.96 -12.23 -28.66
CA TYR A 456 -1.85 -12.72 -27.84
C TYR A 456 -2.23 -13.79 -26.82
N GLN A 457 -3.50 -14.20 -26.75
CA GLN A 457 -3.92 -15.26 -25.84
C GLN A 457 -3.12 -16.54 -26.09
N GLY A 458 -2.47 -17.06 -25.04
CA GLY A 458 -1.65 -18.26 -25.08
C GLY A 458 -0.30 -18.10 -25.80
N LYS A 459 0.11 -16.88 -26.18
CA LYS A 459 1.38 -16.65 -26.88
C LYS A 459 2.57 -16.42 -25.95
N PHE A 460 2.32 -16.13 -24.68
CA PHE A 460 3.34 -15.93 -23.66
C PHE A 460 3.31 -17.07 -22.63
N PRO A 461 4.44 -17.39 -21.99
CA PRO A 461 4.46 -18.45 -20.98
C PRO A 461 3.46 -18.16 -19.86
N LYS A 462 2.62 -19.15 -19.58
CA LYS A 462 1.80 -19.17 -18.38
C LYS A 462 2.61 -19.79 -17.24
N GLY A 463 2.25 -19.45 -16.01
CA GLY A 463 2.80 -20.14 -14.85
C GLY A 463 1.78 -20.25 -13.72
N PRO A 464 2.25 -20.51 -12.50
CA PRO A 464 1.38 -20.79 -11.35
C PRO A 464 0.40 -19.67 -11.00
N LEU A 465 0.67 -18.43 -11.41
CA LEU A 465 -0.20 -17.28 -11.19
C LEU A 465 -0.62 -16.64 -12.52
N PRO A 466 -1.88 -16.14 -12.64
CA PRO A 466 -2.40 -15.59 -13.90
C PRO A 466 -1.60 -14.39 -14.45
N ILE A 467 -1.01 -13.57 -13.56
CA ILE A 467 -0.25 -12.37 -13.93
C ILE A 467 0.95 -12.66 -14.84
N TYR A 468 1.46 -13.89 -14.84
CA TYR A 468 2.69 -14.27 -15.54
C TYR A 468 2.58 -14.10 -17.07
N GLU A 469 1.40 -14.37 -17.65
CA GLU A 469 1.17 -14.17 -19.09
C GLU A 469 1.19 -12.68 -19.45
N CYS A 470 0.62 -11.82 -18.60
CA CYS A 470 0.68 -10.36 -18.76
C CYS A 470 2.12 -9.84 -18.67
N MET A 471 2.95 -10.41 -17.80
CA MET A 471 4.37 -10.03 -17.69
C MET A 471 5.12 -10.30 -19.00
N GLY A 472 4.91 -11.47 -19.62
CA GLY A 472 5.48 -11.77 -20.93
C GLY A 472 4.95 -10.85 -22.04
N TYR A 473 3.68 -10.45 -21.98
CA TYR A 473 3.10 -9.50 -22.93
C TYR A 473 3.71 -8.11 -22.81
N THR A 474 3.82 -7.56 -21.60
CA THR A 474 4.42 -6.23 -21.39
C THR A 474 5.93 -6.25 -21.67
N ASP A 475 6.63 -7.36 -21.40
CA ASP A 475 8.03 -7.56 -21.81
C ASP A 475 8.19 -7.47 -23.34
N TYR A 476 7.31 -8.15 -24.07
CA TYR A 476 7.26 -8.07 -25.53
C TYR A 476 6.94 -6.65 -26.02
N ALA A 477 5.97 -5.98 -25.41
CA ALA A 477 5.62 -4.60 -25.73
C ALA A 477 6.82 -3.65 -25.53
N LEU A 478 7.57 -3.85 -24.45
CA LEU A 478 8.80 -3.11 -24.15
C LEU A 478 9.91 -3.38 -25.17
N ARG A 479 10.10 -4.65 -25.57
CA ARG A 479 11.01 -5.00 -26.67
C ARG A 479 10.68 -4.23 -27.95
N ARG A 480 9.39 -4.18 -28.32
CA ARG A 480 8.91 -3.46 -29.51
C ARG A 480 9.19 -1.95 -29.39
N PHE A 481 9.02 -1.37 -28.20
CA PHE A 481 9.41 0.01 -27.92
C PHE A 481 10.90 0.24 -28.19
N PHE A 482 11.79 -0.60 -27.66
CA PHE A 482 13.24 -0.46 -27.87
C PHE A 482 13.65 -0.73 -29.33
N ASP A 483 12.99 -1.67 -30.01
CA ASP A 483 13.21 -1.93 -31.44
C ASP A 483 12.86 -0.71 -32.31
N SER A 484 11.84 0.06 -31.94
CA SER A 484 11.52 1.35 -32.56
C SER A 484 12.52 2.43 -32.12
N ALA A 485 12.71 2.59 -30.81
CA ALA A 485 13.51 3.65 -30.20
C ALA A 485 14.96 3.65 -30.69
N LYS A 486 15.59 2.47 -30.84
CA LYS A 486 16.99 2.35 -31.31
C LYS A 486 17.25 2.96 -32.69
N THR A 487 16.20 3.16 -33.50
CA THR A 487 16.28 3.79 -34.83
C THR A 487 16.20 5.32 -34.78
N LYS A 488 15.88 5.90 -33.62
CA LYS A 488 15.58 7.32 -33.46
C LYS A 488 16.82 8.14 -33.10
N PRO A 489 16.91 9.40 -33.54
CA PRO A 489 18.08 10.25 -33.30
C PRO A 489 18.30 10.56 -31.80
N TRP A 490 17.23 10.61 -31.01
CA TRP A 490 17.31 10.89 -29.57
C TRP A 490 17.89 9.72 -28.75
N PHE A 491 17.82 8.47 -29.25
CA PHE A 491 18.08 7.26 -28.47
C PHE A 491 19.46 7.21 -27.79
N LYS A 492 20.53 7.49 -28.54
CA LYS A 492 21.90 7.49 -28.00
C LYS A 492 22.13 8.62 -26.98
N ASN A 493 21.28 9.66 -26.99
CA ASN A 493 21.36 10.79 -26.07
C ASN A 493 20.35 10.69 -24.91
N THR A 494 20.02 9.47 -24.48
CA THR A 494 18.98 9.23 -23.47
C THR A 494 19.50 8.38 -22.32
N LEU A 495 19.13 8.77 -21.10
CA LEU A 495 19.10 7.88 -19.94
C LEU A 495 17.72 7.24 -19.85
N PHE A 496 17.67 5.92 -19.94
CA PHE A 496 16.47 5.14 -19.66
C PHE A 496 16.53 4.65 -18.20
N VAL A 497 15.41 4.79 -17.50
CA VAL A 497 15.21 4.25 -16.16
C VAL A 497 14.02 3.31 -16.22
N ILE A 498 14.21 2.05 -15.83
CA ILE A 498 13.14 1.06 -15.79
C ILE A 498 12.98 0.60 -14.36
N THR A 499 11.77 0.75 -13.84
CA THR A 499 11.39 0.34 -12.47
C THR A 499 9.99 -0.26 -12.48
N ALA A 500 9.61 -0.90 -11.39
CA ALA A 500 8.22 -1.17 -11.09
C ALA A 500 7.60 -0.03 -10.27
N ASP A 501 6.28 -0.05 -10.14
CA ASP A 501 5.53 0.68 -9.13
C ASP A 501 5.52 -0.04 -7.77
N HIS A 502 5.28 -1.36 -7.78
CA HIS A 502 5.40 -2.28 -6.66
C HIS A 502 5.63 -3.71 -7.17
N SER A 503 5.87 -4.68 -6.28
CA SER A 503 5.94 -6.08 -6.69
C SER A 503 4.54 -6.65 -6.96
N ALA A 504 4.47 -7.80 -7.64
CA ALA A 504 3.20 -8.46 -7.91
C ALA A 504 2.40 -8.71 -6.62
N THR A 505 1.09 -8.47 -6.70
CA THR A 505 0.10 -8.74 -5.63
C THR A 505 0.24 -10.15 -5.05
N PHE A 506 0.56 -11.12 -5.92
CA PHE A 506 0.82 -12.50 -5.54
C PHE A 506 2.20 -12.93 -6.01
N ALA A 507 2.89 -13.66 -5.15
CA ALA A 507 4.15 -14.31 -5.43
C ALA A 507 3.97 -15.82 -5.28
N HIS A 508 4.57 -16.60 -6.18
CA HIS A 508 4.55 -18.06 -6.09
C HIS A 508 5.61 -18.57 -5.12
N TYR A 509 6.82 -17.98 -5.13
CA TYR A 509 7.94 -18.51 -4.36
C TYR A 509 7.98 -17.90 -2.94
N PRO A 510 8.26 -18.71 -1.90
CA PRO A 510 8.22 -18.26 -0.51
C PRO A 510 9.06 -17.02 -0.19
N GLN A 511 10.24 -16.85 -0.80
CA GLN A 511 11.08 -15.68 -0.54
C GLN A 511 10.42 -14.36 -0.92
N TYR A 512 9.54 -14.36 -1.92
CA TYR A 512 8.81 -13.19 -2.41
C TYR A 512 7.52 -12.91 -1.63
N GLN A 513 7.07 -13.85 -0.79
CA GLN A 513 5.91 -13.68 0.10
C GLN A 513 6.28 -13.03 1.45
N THR A 514 7.57 -12.93 1.76
CA THR A 514 8.09 -12.29 2.98
C THR A 514 7.90 -10.77 2.95
N SER A 515 8.05 -10.11 4.09
CA SER A 515 7.96 -8.63 4.17
C SER A 515 9.05 -7.93 3.35
N VAL A 516 10.19 -8.58 3.08
CA VAL A 516 11.25 -8.04 2.20
C VAL A 516 10.99 -8.35 0.73
N GLY A 517 10.61 -9.60 0.44
CA GLY A 517 10.35 -10.08 -0.91
C GLY A 517 9.21 -9.33 -1.59
N ASN A 518 8.17 -8.99 -0.83
CA ASN A 518 6.97 -8.30 -1.29
C ASN A 518 7.16 -6.79 -1.54
N PHE A 519 8.41 -6.32 -1.49
CA PHE A 519 8.80 -4.98 -1.95
C PHE A 519 9.96 -5.07 -2.95
N SER A 520 10.39 -6.28 -3.34
CA SER A 520 11.56 -6.47 -4.21
C SER A 520 11.20 -6.27 -5.68
N ILE A 521 11.69 -5.18 -6.26
CA ILE A 521 11.40 -4.77 -7.65
C ILE A 521 12.71 -4.48 -8.41
N PRO A 522 12.78 -4.71 -9.73
CA PRO A 522 13.91 -4.29 -10.55
C PRO A 522 14.00 -2.76 -10.62
N ILE A 523 15.23 -2.22 -10.55
CA ILE A 523 15.56 -0.84 -10.90
C ILE A 523 16.81 -0.88 -11.77
N LEU A 524 16.67 -0.42 -13.02
CA LEU A 524 17.69 -0.50 -14.06
C LEU A 524 17.96 0.90 -14.64
N PHE A 525 19.24 1.22 -14.86
CA PHE A 525 19.64 2.41 -15.60
C PHE A 525 20.35 1.98 -16.89
N TYR A 526 19.87 2.48 -18.02
CA TYR A 526 20.40 2.15 -19.34
C TYR A 526 20.73 3.42 -20.13
N ALA A 527 21.99 3.54 -20.57
CA ALA A 527 22.48 4.69 -21.33
C ALA A 527 23.22 4.20 -22.60
N PRO A 528 22.51 3.92 -23.71
CA PRO A 528 23.09 3.30 -24.91
C PRO A 528 24.25 4.09 -25.54
N GLY A 529 24.28 5.42 -25.34
CA GLY A 529 25.38 6.26 -25.82
C GLY A 529 26.70 6.06 -25.09
N GLU A 530 26.68 5.48 -23.89
CA GLU A 530 27.89 5.25 -23.08
C GLU A 530 28.50 3.86 -23.31
N GLU A 531 27.70 2.86 -23.69
CA GLU A 531 28.17 1.49 -23.99
C GLU A 531 29.19 1.43 -25.14
N MET A 532 29.04 2.31 -26.15
CA MET A 532 29.88 2.31 -27.35
C MET A 532 31.24 2.99 -27.18
N SER A 533 31.55 3.50 -25.98
CA SER A 533 32.78 4.27 -25.71
C SER A 533 34.00 3.40 -25.39
N GLY A 534 33.92 2.08 -25.60
CA GLY A 534 35.05 1.15 -25.68
C GLY A 534 36.25 1.48 -24.79
N GLY A 535 36.08 1.36 -23.47
CA GLY A 535 37.18 1.38 -22.50
C GLY A 535 37.92 2.71 -22.35
N ALA A 536 37.45 3.58 -21.46
CA ALA A 536 38.32 4.39 -20.60
C ALA A 536 37.50 5.15 -19.55
N SER A 537 37.82 4.86 -18.29
CA SER A 537 37.43 5.57 -17.06
C SER A 537 35.95 5.55 -16.65
N PRO A 538 35.59 4.94 -15.51
CA PRO A 538 34.36 5.30 -14.85
C PRO A 538 34.50 6.76 -14.43
N SER A 539 33.92 7.68 -15.20
CA SER A 539 33.51 8.94 -14.58
C SER A 539 32.68 8.53 -13.37
N SER A 540 32.99 9.09 -12.20
CA SER A 540 32.38 8.74 -10.91
C SER A 540 30.85 8.85 -10.88
N ASN A 541 30.21 9.30 -11.98
CA ASN A 541 28.77 9.46 -12.17
C ASN A 541 28.22 8.86 -13.49
N GLY A 542 28.95 7.96 -14.17
CA GLY A 542 28.51 7.32 -15.44
C GLY A 542 27.63 6.08 -15.26
N VAL A 543 26.92 5.65 -16.30
CA VAL A 543 26.11 4.41 -16.31
C VAL A 543 26.88 3.33 -17.06
N SER A 544 27.77 2.64 -16.37
CA SER A 544 28.46 1.48 -16.92
C SER A 544 27.61 0.21 -16.74
N PRO A 545 27.43 -0.62 -17.80
CA PRO A 545 26.78 -1.91 -17.67
C PRO A 545 27.43 -2.78 -16.59
N GLY A 546 26.61 -3.51 -15.84
CA GLY A 546 27.07 -4.43 -14.81
C GLY A 546 26.16 -4.47 -13.59
N THR A 547 26.33 -5.52 -12.80
CA THR A 547 25.54 -5.77 -11.59
C THR A 547 26.25 -5.24 -10.36
N ASP A 548 25.57 -4.36 -9.62
CA ASP A 548 25.97 -3.93 -8.28
C ASP A 548 25.17 -4.72 -7.23
N SER A 549 25.86 -5.59 -6.49
CA SER A 549 25.32 -6.37 -5.38
C SER A 549 25.64 -5.80 -4.00
N THR A 550 26.18 -4.57 -3.92
CA THR A 550 26.57 -3.94 -2.66
C THR A 550 25.63 -2.80 -2.26
N ARG A 551 25.14 -2.05 -3.25
CA ARG A 551 24.32 -0.87 -3.05
C ARG A 551 22.84 -1.21 -2.93
N LEU A 552 22.20 -0.69 -1.90
CA LEU A 552 20.75 -0.71 -1.73
C LEU A 552 20.15 0.42 -2.56
N VAL A 553 19.14 0.11 -3.38
CA VAL A 553 18.45 1.07 -4.24
C VAL A 553 16.95 0.99 -4.02
N GLN A 554 16.24 2.09 -4.24
CA GLN A 554 14.79 2.18 -4.06
C GLN A 554 14.22 3.26 -4.97
N GLN A 555 12.90 3.32 -5.13
CA GLN A 555 12.25 4.28 -6.04
C GLN A 555 12.58 5.74 -5.69
N ILE A 556 12.63 6.10 -4.40
CA ILE A 556 13.00 7.46 -3.98
C ILE A 556 14.42 7.87 -4.36
N ASP A 557 15.28 6.92 -4.70
CA ASP A 557 16.64 7.18 -5.16
C ASP A 557 16.68 7.58 -6.65
N ILE A 558 15.62 7.34 -7.43
CA ILE A 558 15.61 7.58 -8.88
C ILE A 558 15.78 9.07 -9.21
N MET A 559 14.98 9.96 -8.60
CA MET A 559 15.12 11.40 -8.82
C MET A 559 16.53 11.92 -8.47
N PRO A 560 17.07 11.69 -7.25
CA PRO A 560 18.45 12.09 -6.93
C PRO A 560 19.51 11.51 -7.87
N SER A 561 19.31 10.29 -8.36
CA SER A 561 20.25 9.64 -9.29
C SER A 561 20.20 10.24 -10.69
N ILE A 562 19.02 10.59 -11.19
CA ILE A 562 18.86 11.33 -12.45
C ILE A 562 19.53 12.71 -12.32
N LEU A 563 19.24 13.45 -11.25
CA LEU A 563 19.84 14.76 -11.00
C LEU A 563 21.37 14.67 -10.89
N GLY A 564 21.88 13.65 -10.20
CA GLY A 564 23.31 13.37 -10.10
C GLY A 564 23.95 13.04 -11.46
N TYR A 565 23.33 12.17 -12.25
CA TYR A 565 23.80 11.79 -13.59
C TYR A 565 23.83 12.97 -14.58
N LEU A 566 22.88 13.90 -14.45
CA LEU A 566 22.80 15.12 -15.25
C LEU A 566 23.70 16.26 -14.73
N HIS A 567 24.41 16.05 -13.63
CA HIS A 567 25.18 17.10 -12.93
C HIS A 567 24.32 18.34 -12.61
N TYR A 568 23.15 18.12 -12.00
CA TYR A 568 22.31 19.21 -11.53
C TYR A 568 23.06 20.08 -10.51
N ASP A 569 23.04 21.39 -10.73
CA ASP A 569 23.97 22.36 -10.16
C ASP A 569 23.37 23.20 -9.02
N LYS A 570 22.20 22.81 -8.51
CA LYS A 570 21.51 23.51 -7.41
C LYS A 570 21.20 22.55 -6.27
N PRO A 571 21.19 23.03 -5.01
CA PRO A 571 20.68 22.25 -3.90
C PRO A 571 19.23 21.83 -4.14
N TYR A 572 18.87 20.64 -3.67
CA TYR A 572 17.51 20.13 -3.77
C TYR A 572 17.15 19.24 -2.58
N PHE A 573 15.85 19.05 -2.37
CA PHE A 573 15.33 18.13 -1.37
C PHE A 573 15.00 16.79 -2.02
N GLY A 574 15.32 15.68 -1.35
CA GLY A 574 14.86 14.34 -1.69
C GLY A 574 15.19 13.35 -0.58
N PHE A 575 14.25 12.48 -0.21
CA PHE A 575 14.51 11.49 0.85
C PHE A 575 15.49 10.40 0.39
N GLY A 576 15.51 10.08 -0.90
CA GLY A 576 16.44 9.10 -1.46
C GLY A 576 17.86 9.65 -1.64
N LYS A 577 18.70 8.86 -2.29
CA LYS A 577 20.12 9.15 -2.52
C LYS A 577 20.52 8.96 -3.98
N ASN A 578 21.55 9.69 -4.43
CA ASN A 578 22.16 9.45 -5.74
C ASN A 578 22.94 8.12 -5.73
N VAL A 579 22.50 7.15 -6.55
CA VAL A 579 23.11 5.81 -6.63
C VAL A 579 24.32 5.72 -7.54
N PHE A 580 24.72 6.81 -8.21
CA PHE A 580 25.98 6.85 -8.95
C PHE A 580 27.13 7.43 -8.11
N GLY A 581 26.81 8.29 -7.13
CA GLY A 581 27.81 8.90 -6.25
C GLY A 581 28.27 8.01 -5.08
N ASN A 582 28.79 8.62 -4.01
CA ASN A 582 29.16 7.92 -2.78
C ASN A 582 28.34 8.47 -1.60
N PRO A 583 27.05 8.09 -1.49
CA PRO A 583 26.20 8.61 -0.43
C PRO A 583 26.71 8.14 0.94
N PRO A 584 26.63 8.98 1.99
CA PRO A 584 27.11 8.64 3.33
C PRO A 584 26.35 7.48 3.97
N LEU A 585 25.13 7.22 3.48
CA LEU A 585 24.26 6.17 4.00
C LEU A 585 23.75 5.30 2.85
N ASN A 586 24.04 4.00 2.92
CA ASN A 586 23.51 3.00 2.01
C ASN A 586 22.27 2.35 2.64
N PHE A 587 21.08 2.87 2.34
CA PHE A 587 19.82 2.41 2.95
C PHE A 587 18.69 2.21 1.95
N ALA A 588 17.68 1.46 2.36
CA ALA A 588 16.35 1.50 1.77
C ALA A 588 15.29 1.54 2.88
N VAL A 589 14.08 2.03 2.57
CA VAL A 589 12.98 2.12 3.54
C VAL A 589 11.63 1.86 2.90
N ASN A 590 10.80 1.07 3.58
CA ASN A 590 9.38 0.92 3.27
C ASN A 590 8.59 0.59 4.54
N TYR A 591 7.27 0.42 4.42
CA TYR A 591 6.38 0.17 5.56
C TYR A 591 5.51 -1.07 5.32
N ASP A 592 5.66 -2.10 6.15
CA ASP A 592 4.86 -3.33 6.16
C ASP A 592 4.41 -3.66 7.59
N GLY A 593 3.44 -2.89 8.12
CA GLY A 593 3.03 -2.93 9.53
C GLY A 593 4.05 -2.34 10.52
N ALA A 594 5.33 -2.29 10.12
CA ALA A 594 6.43 -1.59 10.78
C ALA A 594 7.33 -0.95 9.71
N TYR A 595 8.14 0.03 10.13
CA TYR A 595 9.20 0.56 9.27
C TYR A 595 10.24 -0.53 9.02
N GLN A 596 10.48 -0.88 7.76
CA GLN A 596 11.58 -1.74 7.36
C GLN A 596 12.74 -0.87 6.93
N TRP A 597 13.78 -0.81 7.75
CA TRP A 597 15.00 -0.06 7.47
C TRP A 597 16.11 -1.02 7.05
N PHE A 598 16.54 -0.91 5.80
CA PHE A 598 17.61 -1.74 5.25
C PHE A 598 18.94 -1.02 5.39
N ASN A 599 19.96 -1.74 5.86
CA ASN A 599 21.34 -1.26 5.88
C ASN A 599 22.29 -2.45 5.68
N GLY A 600 23.02 -2.45 4.56
CA GLY A 600 23.86 -3.57 4.16
C GLY A 600 23.08 -4.89 4.10
N PRO A 601 23.55 -5.97 4.75
CA PRO A 601 22.89 -7.28 4.71
C PRO A 601 21.72 -7.40 5.70
N TYR A 602 21.40 -6.34 6.44
CA TYR A 602 20.39 -6.37 7.50
C TYR A 602 19.14 -5.56 7.15
N VAL A 603 18.00 -6.02 7.67
CA VAL A 603 16.75 -5.27 7.72
C VAL A 603 16.26 -5.20 9.16
N LEU A 604 16.02 -3.99 9.64
CA LEU A 604 15.43 -3.69 10.94
C LEU A 604 13.94 -3.41 10.76
N GLN A 605 13.10 -4.08 11.54
CA GLN A 605 11.67 -3.80 11.65
C GLN A 605 11.40 -3.02 12.93
N PHE A 606 10.95 -1.78 12.78
CA PHE A 606 10.73 -0.84 13.87
C PHE A 606 9.27 -0.36 13.91
N ASP A 607 8.58 -0.53 15.05
CA ASP A 607 7.14 -0.22 15.19
C ASP A 607 6.84 1.28 15.39
N GLY A 608 7.88 2.13 15.34
CA GLY A 608 7.82 3.55 15.67
C GLY A 608 8.26 3.88 17.11
N ARG A 609 8.44 2.86 17.97
CA ARG A 609 8.90 3.01 19.35
C ARG A 609 10.06 2.09 19.70
N LYS A 610 9.99 0.83 19.27
CA LYS A 610 11.00 -0.20 19.55
C LYS A 610 11.22 -1.11 18.35
N THR A 611 12.37 -1.76 18.35
CA THR A 611 12.68 -2.85 17.42
C THR A 611 11.82 -4.06 17.73
N VAL A 612 11.19 -4.59 16.69
CA VAL A 612 10.33 -5.79 16.74
C VAL A 612 10.90 -6.92 15.89
N GLY A 613 11.80 -6.63 14.95
CA GLY A 613 12.54 -7.62 14.20
C GLY A 613 13.88 -7.10 13.70
N LEU A 614 14.86 -7.99 13.58
CA LEU A 614 16.13 -7.72 12.91
C LEU A 614 16.58 -8.99 12.20
N TYR A 615 16.82 -8.92 10.89
CA TYR A 615 17.12 -10.10 10.09
C TYR A 615 18.28 -9.84 9.14
N LYS A 616 19.11 -10.86 8.92
CA LYS A 616 20.16 -10.85 7.89
C LYS A 616 19.57 -11.31 6.55
N TYR A 617 18.68 -10.50 5.97
CA TYR A 617 17.75 -10.88 4.90
C TYR A 617 18.41 -11.42 3.62
N GLN A 618 19.68 -11.08 3.37
CA GLN A 618 20.41 -11.55 2.19
C GLN A 618 20.74 -13.05 2.28
N GLU A 619 20.92 -13.57 3.49
CA GLU A 619 21.20 -14.99 3.77
C GLU A 619 19.94 -15.71 4.28
N ASP A 620 19.13 -15.01 5.09
CA ASP A 620 17.84 -15.49 5.59
C ASP A 620 16.68 -14.91 4.76
N LYS A 621 16.55 -15.38 3.52
CA LYS A 621 15.51 -14.93 2.57
C LYS A 621 14.08 -15.13 3.09
N LEU A 622 13.89 -16.02 4.08
CA LEU A 622 12.59 -16.35 4.68
C LEU A 622 12.33 -15.62 6.01
N LEU A 623 13.28 -14.83 6.51
CA LEU A 623 13.17 -14.08 7.76
C LEU A 623 12.80 -14.97 8.96
N LYS A 624 13.44 -16.14 9.06
CA LYS A 624 13.20 -17.13 10.13
C LYS A 624 14.00 -16.83 11.40
N ASN A 625 15.16 -16.20 11.27
CA ASN A 625 16.11 -16.00 12.36
C ASN A 625 16.07 -14.55 12.85
N ASN A 626 15.19 -14.25 13.81
CA ASN A 626 15.13 -12.91 14.41
C ASN A 626 16.33 -12.67 15.36
N LEU A 627 17.12 -11.65 15.03
CA LEU A 627 18.32 -11.23 15.75
C LEU A 627 18.09 -10.02 16.67
N ALA A 628 16.84 -9.56 16.82
CA ALA A 628 16.52 -8.43 17.69
C ALA A 628 17.02 -8.68 19.12
N GLY A 629 17.74 -7.70 19.68
CA GLY A 629 18.36 -7.77 21.00
C GLY A 629 19.62 -8.64 21.08
N ARG A 630 20.04 -9.30 19.99
CA ARG A 630 21.21 -10.21 19.99
C ARG A 630 22.49 -9.58 19.47
N ILE A 631 22.39 -8.57 18.61
CA ILE A 631 23.52 -7.88 17.94
C ILE A 631 23.40 -6.35 18.09
N PRO A 632 23.57 -5.81 19.31
CA PRO A 632 23.36 -4.39 19.61
C PRO A 632 24.23 -3.43 18.77
N GLU A 633 25.42 -3.87 18.37
CA GLU A 633 26.34 -3.14 17.49
C GLU A 633 25.79 -2.88 16.09
N VAL A 634 24.86 -3.73 15.61
CA VAL A 634 24.13 -3.51 14.35
C VAL A 634 22.79 -2.82 14.61
N GLN A 635 22.05 -3.26 15.63
CA GLN A 635 20.72 -2.76 15.93
C GLN A 635 20.72 -1.27 16.31
N GLY A 636 21.65 -0.84 17.18
CA GLY A 636 21.71 0.53 17.70
C GLY A 636 21.86 1.59 16.60
N PRO A 637 22.84 1.47 15.70
CA PRO A 637 22.99 2.38 14.56
C PRO A 637 21.78 2.40 13.63
N MET A 638 21.20 1.23 13.31
CA MET A 638 20.00 1.16 12.46
C MET A 638 18.78 1.81 13.12
N GLU A 639 18.61 1.65 14.45
CA GLU A 639 17.56 2.33 15.20
C GLU A 639 17.72 3.85 15.17
N LEU A 640 18.95 4.35 15.30
CA LEU A 640 19.24 5.78 15.22
C LEU A 640 18.87 6.33 13.84
N GLN A 641 19.25 5.61 12.78
CA GLN A 641 18.96 5.98 11.40
C GLN A 641 17.46 6.01 11.08
N VAL A 642 16.70 4.97 11.44
CA VAL A 642 15.26 4.95 11.19
C VAL A 642 14.53 6.01 12.01
N LYS A 643 14.96 6.30 13.25
CA LYS A 643 14.42 7.40 14.05
C LYS A 643 14.68 8.76 13.39
N ALA A 644 15.87 8.97 12.81
CA ALA A 644 16.21 10.19 12.10
C ALA A 644 15.33 10.37 10.85
N PHE A 645 15.15 9.29 10.08
CA PHE A 645 14.25 9.28 8.93
C PHE A 645 12.80 9.59 9.34
N ILE A 646 12.24 8.91 10.35
CA ILE A 646 10.86 9.14 10.81
C ILE A 646 10.65 10.59 11.24
N GLN A 647 11.63 11.17 11.94
CA GLN A 647 11.56 12.55 12.39
C GLN A 647 11.67 13.55 11.24
N GLN A 648 12.60 13.35 10.31
CA GLN A 648 12.68 14.17 9.09
C GLN A 648 11.38 14.10 8.29
N TYR A 649 10.87 12.88 8.07
CA TYR A 649 9.67 12.64 7.27
C TYR A 649 8.45 13.33 7.90
N SER A 650 8.12 12.99 9.14
CA SER A 650 6.89 13.46 9.79
C SER A 650 6.92 14.97 10.03
N ASN A 651 8.05 15.51 10.52
CA ASN A 651 8.11 16.92 10.88
C ASN A 651 8.14 17.82 9.65
N ARG A 652 8.84 17.42 8.57
CA ARG A 652 8.87 18.23 7.34
C ARG A 652 7.55 18.22 6.58
N MET A 653 6.81 17.11 6.65
CA MET A 653 5.43 17.08 6.13
C MET A 653 4.54 18.06 6.92
N LEU A 654 4.63 18.06 8.25
CA LEU A 654 3.86 18.96 9.11
C LEU A 654 4.23 20.44 8.94
N ASP A 655 5.51 20.73 8.69
CA ASP A 655 6.08 22.08 8.63
C ASP A 655 6.15 22.65 7.21
N ASP A 656 5.70 21.92 6.19
CA ASP A 656 5.88 22.25 4.76
C ASP A 656 7.35 22.58 4.40
N ARG A 657 8.27 21.69 4.79
CA ARG A 657 9.73 21.81 4.57
C ARG A 657 10.28 20.74 3.63
N LEU A 658 9.59 20.52 2.51
CA LEU A 658 9.93 19.54 1.47
C LEU A 658 10.68 20.14 0.27
N THR A 659 11.06 21.42 0.34
CA THR A 659 11.95 22.06 -0.63
C THR A 659 13.10 22.77 0.07
N VAL A 660 14.16 23.09 -0.69
CA VAL A 660 15.21 23.97 -0.19
C VAL A 660 14.71 25.41 -0.34
N THR A 661 14.57 26.11 0.79
CA THR A 661 14.28 27.54 0.78
C THR A 661 15.51 28.29 0.23
N PRO A 662 15.33 29.26 -0.69
CA PRO A 662 16.42 30.08 -1.21
C PRO A 662 17.25 30.78 -0.14
#